data_AF-A0A4R6PJK7-F1
#
_entry.id   AF-A0A4R6PJK7-F1
#
_cell.length_a   1.000
_cell.length_b   1.000
_cell.length_c   1.000
_cell.angle_alpha   90.00
_cell.angle_beta   90.00
_cell.angle_gamma   90.00
#
_symmetry.space_group_name_H-M   'P 1'
#
loop_
_entity.id
_entity.type
_entity.pdbx_description
1 polymer ?
#
loop_
_entity_poly.entity_id
_entity_poly.type
_entity_poly.pdbx_seq_one_letter_code
_entity_poly.pdbx_strand_id
1 'polypeptide(L)'
;MTALDFDGIAFDPTGAPPAQPALTAPPHTAPPARPAPDSAPARPAPYSAPDRPAPESASRTTDPASAVEPAGHAIVPDGRAVEFTRQARDDAQSAGERATHVGAPAIAETSEASAAAPRAAIAELRTGVVTAHRAALAAQVALQRALWKRAVGTPLSSNAVRVRATASIAVREDHGTAPVGDRASRASVAAREGAFKPLARTTRTELDRAALESLTAGAIAEVFGPAHRRDGVEVVARLAGGEPLALTAIESIELYGGTGDGRVVARYDGAPDAAARQAAEVFALFTGMHLCLSGSTLTAATVPLRPPSSPARPGGQGYSTGSAVDGRVPAHRTLELIVSALDLVPRPHVTGTASFSAGEPGLSVEVTVTEAPGAGVGPGEAVPNLLLNEFHMTHLARGDQAIAMGPEFAEYTGVRATRLPTGGLLLVDRVREFDGARGTLDHATYTTEYDSPADSWYYADTANESMPHFVYMETSLQAALLMGYYAGPTLTQPGTTLSLRNLGGTATVLRQVDLRDRTIEQSSRLLSTTILPGSSLQTFDYTLSLDGEPFYTGETMFGYFSDEALANQTGLDAGRPAPSWLAENPAAEVRTIDVAARRADPTVPLCSRRTLALVDQVDVVDGGGKHGAGYLHSLRPIDPADWFFARHFHLDPVIPGSLGVESVIHAVQEWLLDAGHAADMADPVFRIPADIPFSWRYRGQFLPTDGTVELEAHVKALHRGPHGVTAVVDGSLWKPGLRIYEVTDLAVELVDRRA
;
A
#
# COMPACT_ATOMS: atom_id res chain seq x y z
N MET A 1 -19.91 -14.46 30.28
CA MET A 1 -18.99 -13.61 29.50
C MET A 1 -19.83 -12.93 28.44
N THR A 2 -19.79 -11.61 28.41
CA THR A 2 -20.68 -10.79 27.58
C THR A 2 -20.08 -10.72 26.17
N ALA A 3 -20.84 -11.10 25.14
CA ALA A 3 -20.47 -10.79 23.77
C ALA A 3 -20.21 -9.28 23.66
N LEU A 4 -19.16 -8.88 22.96
CA LEU A 4 -18.94 -7.47 22.71
C LEU A 4 -19.99 -7.02 21.70
N ASP A 5 -20.85 -6.10 22.12
CA ASP A 5 -21.81 -5.47 21.24
C ASP A 5 -21.09 -4.37 20.47
N PHE A 6 -20.94 -4.56 19.15
CA PHE A 6 -20.47 -3.52 18.25
C PHE A 6 -21.67 -3.05 17.41
N ASP A 7 -22.24 -1.91 17.79
CA ASP A 7 -23.36 -1.25 17.10
C ASP A 7 -24.59 -2.17 16.85
N GLY A 8 -24.94 -3.01 17.83
CA GLY A 8 -26.10 -3.91 17.80
C GLY A 8 -25.80 -5.31 17.27
N ILE A 9 -24.54 -5.64 16.98
CA ILE A 9 -24.10 -6.97 16.52
C ILE A 9 -23.07 -7.54 17.50
N ALA A 10 -23.41 -8.68 18.08
CA ALA A 10 -22.52 -9.44 18.96
C ALA A 10 -21.31 -9.98 18.17
N PHE A 11 -20.11 -9.54 18.53
CA PHE A 11 -18.85 -10.17 18.14
C PHE A 11 -18.37 -11.07 19.28
N ASP A 12 -18.14 -12.35 18.98
CA ASP A 12 -17.52 -13.28 19.92
C ASP A 12 -16.03 -13.46 19.56
N PRO A 13 -15.11 -12.76 20.25
CA PRO A 13 -13.68 -12.86 20.01
C PRO A 13 -13.09 -14.22 20.44
N THR A 14 -13.84 -15.06 21.18
CA THR A 14 -13.31 -16.28 21.79
C THR A 14 -13.35 -17.50 20.87
N GLY A 15 -14.05 -17.40 19.74
CA GLY A 15 -14.14 -18.50 18.78
C GLY A 15 -14.90 -19.73 19.28
N ALA A 16 -15.71 -19.58 20.33
CA ALA A 16 -16.55 -20.67 20.80
C ALA A 16 -17.62 -20.99 19.73
N PRO A 17 -17.82 -22.27 19.35
CA PRO A 17 -18.91 -22.63 18.45
C PRO A 17 -20.24 -22.21 19.10
N PRO A 18 -21.22 -21.70 18.33
CA PRO A 18 -22.52 -21.35 18.88
C PRO A 18 -23.10 -22.57 19.58
N ALA A 19 -23.58 -22.40 20.81
CA ALA A 19 -24.25 -23.46 21.54
C ALA A 19 -25.41 -23.98 20.69
N GLN A 20 -25.36 -25.24 20.28
CA GLN A 20 -26.46 -25.88 19.57
C GLN A 20 -27.73 -25.74 20.43
N PRO A 21 -28.86 -25.29 19.87
CA PRO A 21 -30.11 -25.34 20.61
C PRO A 21 -30.41 -26.81 20.93
N ALA A 22 -30.59 -27.11 22.21
CA ALA A 22 -30.95 -28.45 22.66
C ALA A 22 -32.22 -28.89 21.93
N LEU A 23 -32.09 -29.91 21.08
CA LEU A 23 -33.21 -30.61 20.46
C LEU A 23 -34.04 -31.26 21.56
N THR A 24 -35.10 -30.57 22.02
CA THR A 24 -36.17 -31.21 22.78
C THR A 24 -36.93 -32.14 21.85
N ALA A 25 -36.83 -33.44 22.11
CA ALA A 25 -37.54 -34.48 21.40
C ALA A 25 -39.08 -34.26 21.47
N PRO A 26 -39.82 -34.52 20.37
CA PRO A 26 -41.28 -34.39 20.38
C PRO A 26 -41.92 -35.59 21.10
N PRO A 27 -42.97 -35.40 21.91
CA PRO A 27 -43.69 -36.52 22.49
C PRO A 27 -44.61 -37.18 21.45
N HIS A 28 -44.55 -38.52 21.40
CA HIS A 28 -45.38 -39.38 20.57
C HIS A 28 -46.87 -39.28 20.93
N THR A 29 -47.71 -39.15 19.90
CA THR A 29 -49.19 -39.25 19.97
C THR A 29 -49.68 -40.69 19.84
N ALA A 30 -50.71 -41.06 20.63
CA ALA A 30 -51.55 -42.26 20.47
C ALA A 30 -53.07 -41.87 20.59
N PRO A 31 -54.01 -42.68 20.04
CA PRO A 31 -55.21 -42.24 19.29
C PRO A 31 -56.53 -42.12 20.12
N PRO A 32 -57.68 -41.71 19.53
CA PRO A 32 -58.69 -40.88 20.20
C PRO A 32 -59.92 -41.62 20.77
N ALA A 33 -60.65 -40.94 21.67
CA ALA A 33 -62.01 -41.30 22.10
C ALA A 33 -62.96 -40.07 22.05
N ARG A 34 -64.24 -40.35 21.76
CA ARG A 34 -65.34 -39.49 21.28
C ARG A 34 -66.10 -38.68 22.39
N PRO A 35 -67.08 -37.79 22.05
CA PRO A 35 -67.17 -36.43 22.60
C PRO A 35 -68.44 -36.05 23.41
N ALA A 36 -68.42 -34.77 23.87
CA ALA A 36 -69.51 -33.80 24.12
C ALA A 36 -70.20 -33.79 25.52
N PRO A 37 -70.83 -32.68 25.99
CA PRO A 37 -71.21 -31.45 25.24
C PRO A 37 -71.03 -30.07 25.92
N ASP A 38 -71.09 -29.05 25.06
CA ASP A 38 -71.68 -27.70 25.14
C ASP A 38 -71.51 -26.77 26.36
N SER A 39 -70.95 -25.58 26.09
CA SER A 39 -71.71 -24.32 26.14
C SER A 39 -70.99 -23.20 25.38
N ALA A 40 -71.75 -22.50 24.54
CA ALA A 40 -71.35 -21.34 23.75
C ALA A 40 -72.14 -20.08 24.25
N PRO A 41 -72.16 -18.93 23.54
CA PRO A 41 -71.23 -17.81 23.70
C PRO A 41 -71.95 -16.47 24.00
N ALA A 42 -71.20 -15.38 24.26
CA ALA A 42 -71.76 -14.02 24.19
C ALA A 42 -70.76 -12.98 23.66
N ARG A 43 -71.30 -12.00 22.93
CA ARG A 43 -70.72 -11.07 21.94
C ARG A 43 -70.69 -9.60 22.50
N PRO A 44 -70.33 -8.53 21.73
CA PRO A 44 -69.50 -7.40 22.18
C PRO A 44 -70.21 -6.04 22.39
N ALA A 45 -69.43 -5.08 22.95
CA ALA A 45 -69.39 -3.59 22.89
C ALA A 45 -70.66 -2.72 22.71
N PRO A 46 -70.62 -1.46 23.22
CA PRO A 46 -70.68 -0.35 22.26
C PRO A 46 -69.79 0.89 22.55
N TYR A 47 -69.74 1.71 21.50
CA TYR A 47 -69.01 2.95 21.16
C TYR A 47 -69.45 4.21 21.93
N SER A 48 -68.60 5.24 22.06
CA SER A 48 -68.96 6.69 21.99
C SER A 48 -67.74 7.63 22.02
N ALA A 49 -67.74 8.63 21.13
CA ALA A 49 -67.00 9.91 21.10
C ALA A 49 -68.02 11.00 20.66
N PRO A 50 -67.71 12.31 20.44
CA PRO A 50 -66.54 13.16 20.79
C PRO A 50 -66.97 14.51 21.47
N ASP A 51 -66.03 15.43 21.77
CA ASP A 51 -66.20 16.88 21.52
C ASP A 51 -64.95 17.77 21.81
N ARG A 52 -64.82 18.83 21.00
CA ARG A 52 -63.92 20.03 21.05
C ARG A 52 -64.87 21.26 21.01
N PRO A 53 -64.51 22.54 21.38
CA PRO A 53 -63.40 23.32 20.80
C PRO A 53 -62.74 24.40 21.73
N ALA A 54 -61.91 25.28 21.11
CA ALA A 54 -60.86 26.23 21.58
C ALA A 54 -61.36 27.63 22.09
N PRO A 55 -60.59 28.77 22.03
CA PRO A 55 -59.20 29.18 22.41
C PRO A 55 -59.13 30.51 23.24
N GLU A 56 -57.94 31.03 23.66
CA GLU A 56 -57.57 32.48 23.58
C GLU A 56 -56.11 32.86 23.99
N SER A 57 -55.47 33.68 23.12
CA SER A 57 -54.53 34.85 23.29
C SER A 57 -53.33 34.79 24.28
N ALA A 58 -52.08 35.24 24.05
CA ALA A 58 -51.35 36.26 23.25
C ALA A 58 -50.77 37.42 24.12
N SER A 59 -49.44 37.53 24.20
CA SER A 59 -48.65 38.78 24.41
C SER A 59 -47.14 38.43 24.45
N ARG A 60 -46.34 38.65 23.39
CA ARG A 60 -45.61 39.87 22.95
C ARG A 60 -44.48 40.39 23.87
N THR A 61 -43.29 40.47 23.23
CA THR A 61 -42.22 41.52 23.28
C THR A 61 -41.32 41.58 24.53
N THR A 62 -39.99 41.80 24.50
CA THR A 62 -39.04 42.41 23.53
C THR A 62 -37.58 42.13 23.98
N ASP A 63 -36.67 42.10 23.01
CA ASP A 63 -35.17 42.18 23.02
C ASP A 63 -34.59 43.44 23.73
N PRO A 64 -33.26 43.77 23.74
CA PRO A 64 -32.01 43.02 23.48
C PRO A 64 -30.77 43.39 24.38
N ALA A 65 -29.65 42.68 24.15
CA ALA A 65 -28.22 43.09 24.14
C ALA A 65 -27.54 43.86 25.32
N SER A 66 -26.34 43.41 25.73
CA SER A 66 -25.03 44.10 25.54
C SER A 66 -23.91 43.55 26.43
N ALA A 67 -22.70 43.52 25.87
CA ALA A 67 -21.41 43.08 26.43
C ALA A 67 -20.91 43.89 27.64
N VAL A 68 -19.88 43.37 28.33
CA VAL A 68 -18.66 44.06 28.86
C VAL A 68 -17.86 43.09 29.77
N GLU A 69 -16.63 42.77 29.39
CA GLU A 69 -15.49 42.47 30.29
C GLU A 69 -14.80 43.82 30.65
N PRO A 70 -13.96 44.00 31.71
CA PRO A 70 -12.92 43.05 32.17
C PRO A 70 -12.50 43.04 33.67
N ALA A 71 -11.61 42.07 34.00
CA ALA A 71 -10.50 42.07 34.97
C ALA A 71 -10.69 42.29 36.50
N GLY A 72 -10.14 41.34 37.29
CA GLY A 72 -9.23 41.66 38.41
C GLY A 72 -9.41 40.96 39.78
N HIS A 73 -8.33 40.28 40.21
CA HIS A 73 -7.91 39.94 41.59
C HIS A 73 -8.66 38.81 42.34
N ALA A 74 -8.05 37.65 42.67
CA ALA A 74 -6.88 37.30 43.51
C ALA A 74 -7.26 36.93 44.96
N ILE A 75 -6.93 35.71 45.39
CA ILE A 75 -6.08 35.35 46.56
C ILE A 75 -6.37 33.90 47.04
N VAL A 76 -5.26 33.18 47.24
CA VAL A 76 -5.04 31.81 47.75
C VAL A 76 -4.96 31.82 49.31
N PRO A 77 -4.95 30.67 50.01
CA PRO A 77 -3.75 30.33 50.81
C PRO A 77 -3.37 28.83 50.76
N ASP A 78 -2.10 28.50 50.43
CA ASP A 78 -0.98 28.08 51.30
C ASP A 78 -1.05 26.61 51.78
N GLY A 79 -0.01 25.77 51.79
CA GLY A 79 1.44 25.84 51.53
C GLY A 79 1.99 24.38 51.60
N ARG A 80 3.26 23.99 51.43
CA ARG A 80 4.59 24.63 51.31
C ARG A 80 5.54 23.56 50.75
N ALA A 81 6.48 23.99 49.90
CA ALA A 81 7.65 23.21 49.46
C ALA A 81 8.91 23.61 50.24
N VAL A 82 9.93 22.75 50.25
CA VAL A 82 11.30 23.09 50.65
C VAL A 82 12.28 22.40 49.69
N GLU A 83 13.03 23.20 48.93
CA GLU A 83 14.33 22.85 48.32
C GLU A 83 15.46 23.33 49.24
N PHE A 84 16.64 22.69 49.20
CA PHE A 84 17.91 23.43 49.20
C PHE A 84 19.08 22.56 48.68
N THR A 85 20.06 23.28 48.13
CA THR A 85 21.21 22.94 47.28
C THR A 85 22.45 22.28 47.93
N ARG A 86 23.28 21.69 47.05
CA ARG A 86 24.71 21.24 47.15
C ARG A 86 25.62 21.98 48.16
N GLN A 87 26.56 21.26 48.79
CA GLN A 87 28.03 21.39 48.59
C GLN A 87 28.86 20.30 49.35
N ALA A 88 30.11 20.11 48.90
CA ALA A 88 31.07 19.01 49.15
C ALA A 88 31.98 19.14 50.39
N ARG A 89 32.65 18.02 50.75
CA ARG A 89 34.04 17.81 51.30
C ARG A 89 34.08 16.50 52.13
N ASP A 90 34.87 15.49 51.74
CA ASP A 90 36.31 15.21 52.00
C ASP A 90 36.58 14.42 53.30
N ASP A 91 37.46 13.41 53.14
CA ASP A 91 38.32 12.72 54.12
C ASP A 91 37.67 11.77 55.17
N ALA A 92 38.25 10.65 55.62
CA ALA A 92 39.37 9.78 55.24
C ALA A 92 39.42 8.64 56.30
N GLN A 93 39.88 7.43 55.92
CA GLN A 93 40.67 6.45 56.73
C GLN A 93 40.07 5.91 58.06
N SER A 94 40.32 4.69 58.57
CA SER A 94 41.18 3.54 58.27
C SER A 94 40.90 2.43 59.31
N ALA A 95 41.18 1.16 58.95
CA ALA A 95 41.63 0.03 59.81
C ALA A 95 40.69 -0.47 60.95
N GLY A 96 40.59 -1.75 61.30
CA GLY A 96 41.25 -2.98 60.91
C GLY A 96 40.94 -4.10 61.94
N GLU A 97 40.98 -5.35 61.48
CA GLU A 97 41.26 -6.62 62.20
C GLU A 97 40.16 -7.31 63.06
N ARG A 98 39.69 -8.50 62.62
CA ARG A 98 40.04 -9.91 63.00
C ARG A 98 39.36 -10.37 64.33
N ALA A 99 38.75 -11.55 64.53
CA ALA A 99 38.88 -12.88 63.91
C ALA A 99 37.72 -13.87 64.28
N THR A 100 37.55 -14.93 63.46
CA THR A 100 37.13 -16.34 63.75
C THR A 100 35.67 -16.66 64.19
N HIS A 101 34.94 -17.72 63.75
CA HIS A 101 35.27 -19.07 63.26
C HIS A 101 34.10 -19.76 62.47
N VAL A 102 34.42 -20.39 61.33
CA VAL A 102 34.02 -21.72 60.73
C VAL A 102 32.56 -22.16 60.45
N GLY A 103 32.31 -22.55 59.18
CA GLY A 103 31.31 -23.55 58.72
C GLY A 103 30.85 -23.39 57.24
N ALA A 104 31.18 -24.31 56.33
CA ALA A 104 31.00 -24.27 54.85
C ALA A 104 29.69 -24.93 54.34
N PRO A 105 29.40 -25.05 53.01
CA PRO A 105 29.28 -24.06 51.93
C PRO A 105 27.95 -24.19 51.09
N ALA A 106 27.84 -23.41 49.99
CA ALA A 106 26.84 -23.40 48.89
C ALA A 106 25.69 -22.36 49.05
N ILE A 107 25.31 -21.52 48.07
CA ILE A 107 25.40 -21.51 46.60
C ILE A 107 25.59 -20.05 46.15
N ALA A 108 26.50 -19.79 45.21
CA ALA A 108 26.71 -18.47 44.63
C ALA A 108 25.79 -18.26 43.41
N GLU A 109 25.08 -17.14 43.41
CA GLU A 109 24.39 -16.57 42.25
C GLU A 109 25.39 -16.37 41.10
N THR A 110 25.09 -16.99 39.96
CA THR A 110 25.85 -16.80 38.72
C THR A 110 25.01 -16.00 37.73
N SER A 111 25.30 -14.70 37.67
CA SER A 111 25.31 -13.81 36.50
C SER A 111 24.58 -14.31 35.23
N GLU A 112 23.42 -13.71 34.93
CA GLU A 112 22.69 -13.83 33.66
C GLU A 112 23.45 -13.30 32.42
N ALA A 113 24.60 -12.63 32.59
CA ALA A 113 25.37 -12.05 31.48
C ALA A 113 26.10 -13.07 30.57
N SER A 114 26.19 -14.35 30.97
CA SER A 114 26.97 -15.36 30.22
C SER A 114 26.16 -16.10 29.13
N ALA A 115 24.81 -16.06 29.18
CA ALA A 115 23.94 -16.80 28.26
C ALA A 115 23.47 -15.99 27.03
N ALA A 116 23.74 -14.68 26.97
CA ALA A 116 23.28 -13.79 25.90
C ALA A 116 24.16 -13.87 24.63
N ALA A 117 25.47 -14.01 24.77
CA ALA A 117 26.41 -14.06 23.64
C ALA A 117 26.23 -15.28 22.71
N PRO A 118 25.98 -16.51 23.20
CA PRO A 118 25.75 -17.66 22.33
C PRO A 118 24.43 -17.56 21.54
N ARG A 119 23.38 -16.95 22.14
CA ARG A 119 22.08 -16.77 21.48
C ARG A 119 22.12 -15.74 20.36
N ALA A 120 22.85 -14.64 20.55
CA ALA A 120 23.08 -13.64 19.51
C ALA A 120 23.84 -14.22 18.31
N ALA A 121 24.91 -14.99 18.56
CA ALA A 121 25.68 -15.64 17.49
C ALA A 121 24.85 -16.70 16.73
N ILE A 122 23.98 -17.44 17.41
CA ILE A 122 23.07 -18.40 16.77
C ILE A 122 22.00 -17.68 15.94
N ALA A 123 21.48 -16.54 16.41
CA ALA A 123 20.53 -15.72 15.67
C ALA A 123 21.16 -15.11 14.40
N GLU A 124 22.41 -14.64 14.51
CA GLU A 124 23.19 -14.11 13.38
C GLU A 124 23.49 -15.19 12.34
N LEU A 125 23.92 -16.39 12.78
CA LEU A 125 24.10 -17.54 11.90
C LEU A 125 22.79 -17.97 11.23
N ARG A 126 21.67 -18.00 11.96
CA ARG A 126 20.35 -18.32 11.40
C ARG A 126 19.92 -17.29 10.36
N THR A 127 20.16 -16.00 10.62
CA THR A 127 19.87 -14.90 9.70
C THR A 127 20.74 -14.98 8.44
N GLY A 128 22.04 -15.26 8.60
CA GLY A 128 22.96 -15.48 7.49
C GLY A 128 22.56 -16.68 6.62
N VAL A 129 22.15 -17.79 7.24
CA VAL A 129 21.67 -18.99 6.53
C VAL A 129 20.35 -18.71 5.79
N VAL A 130 19.39 -18.03 6.40
CA VAL A 130 18.12 -17.66 5.75
C VAL A 130 18.37 -16.69 4.59
N THR A 131 19.27 -15.73 4.77
CA THR A 131 19.65 -14.76 3.73
C THR A 131 20.33 -15.47 2.56
N ALA A 132 21.30 -16.34 2.83
CA ALA A 132 21.95 -17.14 1.80
C ALA A 132 20.97 -18.06 1.07
N HIS A 133 20.01 -18.65 1.79
CA HIS A 133 18.98 -19.51 1.19
C HIS A 133 18.01 -18.73 0.30
N ARG A 134 17.57 -17.53 0.74
CA ARG A 134 16.73 -16.64 -0.08
C ARG A 134 17.46 -16.15 -1.32
N ALA A 135 18.74 -15.77 -1.19
CA ALA A 135 19.58 -15.39 -2.32
C ALA A 135 19.75 -16.55 -3.32
N ALA A 136 19.96 -17.78 -2.81
CA ALA A 136 20.05 -18.97 -3.64
C ALA A 136 18.73 -19.29 -4.38
N LEU A 137 17.59 -19.15 -3.70
CA LEU A 137 16.25 -19.31 -4.30
C LEU A 137 15.97 -18.24 -5.36
N ALA A 138 16.30 -16.97 -5.09
CA ALA A 138 16.15 -15.88 -6.05
C ALA A 138 17.03 -16.12 -7.30
N ALA A 139 18.28 -16.52 -7.11
CA ALA A 139 19.18 -16.90 -8.19
C ALA A 139 18.65 -18.11 -8.98
N GLN A 140 18.09 -19.10 -8.29
CA GLN A 140 17.47 -20.28 -8.91
C GLN A 140 16.24 -19.89 -9.75
N VAL A 141 15.35 -19.05 -9.23
CA VAL A 141 14.16 -18.56 -9.95
C VAL A 141 14.56 -17.71 -11.16
N ALA A 142 15.57 -16.84 -11.02
CA ALA A 142 16.11 -16.06 -12.12
C ALA A 142 16.69 -16.97 -13.23
N LEU A 143 17.43 -18.01 -12.84
CA LEU A 143 17.97 -19.02 -13.75
C LEU A 143 16.85 -19.80 -14.45
N GLN A 144 15.82 -20.22 -13.72
CA GLN A 144 14.64 -20.92 -14.27
C GLN A 144 13.89 -20.04 -15.27
N ARG A 145 13.68 -18.75 -14.98
CA ARG A 145 13.06 -17.80 -15.91
C ARG A 145 13.90 -17.58 -17.16
N ALA A 146 15.22 -17.49 -17.02
CA ALA A 146 16.13 -17.37 -18.16
C ALA A 146 16.13 -18.63 -19.03
N LEU A 147 16.09 -19.81 -18.43
CA LEU A 147 15.98 -21.10 -19.12
C LEU A 147 14.61 -21.25 -19.82
N TRP A 148 13.51 -20.84 -19.18
CA TRP A 148 12.18 -20.84 -19.78
C TRP A 148 12.10 -19.91 -20.99
N LYS A 149 12.62 -18.68 -20.88
CA LYS A 149 12.69 -17.74 -22.01
C LYS A 149 13.51 -18.30 -23.18
N ARG A 150 14.55 -19.08 -22.90
CA ARG A 150 15.34 -19.79 -23.93
C ARG A 150 14.62 -21.02 -24.51
N ALA A 151 13.84 -21.74 -23.70
CA ALA A 151 13.11 -22.94 -24.12
C ALA A 151 11.85 -22.58 -24.96
N VAL A 152 11.19 -21.47 -24.64
CA VAL A 152 10.03 -20.96 -25.40
C VAL A 152 10.46 -20.22 -26.67
N GLY A 153 11.74 -19.87 -26.80
CA GLY A 153 12.34 -19.31 -28.02
C GLY A 153 12.71 -20.36 -29.07
N THR A 154 11.72 -21.05 -29.64
CA THR A 154 11.86 -21.77 -30.93
C THR A 154 10.66 -21.39 -31.82
N PRO A 155 10.86 -21.04 -33.11
CA PRO A 155 9.88 -20.26 -33.86
C PRO A 155 8.68 -21.11 -34.29
N LEU A 156 7.48 -20.73 -33.84
CA LEU A 156 6.26 -21.12 -34.53
C LEU A 156 6.14 -20.26 -35.79
N SER A 157 6.27 -20.91 -36.94
CA SER A 157 5.86 -20.39 -38.24
C SER A 157 4.42 -19.89 -38.16
N SER A 158 4.24 -18.57 -38.05
CA SER A 158 2.99 -17.90 -38.38
C SER A 158 3.24 -17.06 -39.63
N ASN A 159 2.45 -17.32 -40.67
CA ASN A 159 2.34 -16.46 -41.84
C ASN A 159 1.80 -15.10 -41.40
N ALA A 160 2.69 -14.20 -40.97
CA ALA A 160 2.39 -12.79 -40.81
C ALA A 160 2.54 -12.11 -42.18
N VAL A 161 1.40 -11.70 -42.73
CA VAL A 161 1.30 -10.83 -43.90
C VAL A 161 2.13 -9.58 -43.65
N ARG A 162 3.16 -9.37 -44.47
CA ARG A 162 3.96 -8.15 -44.47
C ARG A 162 3.11 -7.00 -45.01
N VAL A 163 2.63 -6.11 -44.13
CA VAL A 163 2.23 -4.76 -44.54
C VAL A 163 3.45 -3.85 -44.39
N ARG A 164 3.93 -3.36 -45.53
CA ARG A 164 5.08 -2.47 -45.64
C ARG A 164 4.56 -1.04 -45.48
N ALA A 165 4.70 -0.45 -44.28
CA ALA A 165 4.45 0.97 -44.09
C ALA A 165 5.70 1.77 -44.52
N THR A 166 5.70 2.23 -45.76
CA THR A 166 6.55 3.34 -46.21
C THR A 166 5.75 4.62 -46.09
N ALA A 167 6.13 5.53 -45.19
CA ALA A 167 5.75 6.93 -45.27
C ALA A 167 6.86 7.78 -44.65
N SER A 168 7.75 8.27 -45.50
CA SER A 168 8.58 9.43 -45.23
C SER A 168 7.72 10.69 -45.35
N ILE A 169 7.60 11.48 -44.29
CA ILE A 169 7.01 12.81 -44.35
C ILE A 169 8.17 13.81 -44.39
N ALA A 170 8.28 14.50 -45.52
CA ALA A 170 9.19 15.61 -45.73
C ALA A 170 8.63 16.86 -45.01
N VAL A 171 9.48 17.49 -44.18
CA VAL A 171 9.19 18.77 -43.54
C VAL A 171 9.38 19.89 -44.57
N ARG A 172 8.34 20.70 -44.77
CA ARG A 172 8.43 21.99 -45.45
C ARG A 172 8.30 23.09 -44.40
N GLU A 173 9.30 23.94 -44.30
CA GLU A 173 9.29 25.17 -43.52
C GLU A 173 8.32 26.16 -44.15
N ASP A 174 7.44 26.75 -43.34
CA ASP A 174 6.81 28.01 -43.65
C ASP A 174 6.77 28.91 -42.41
N HIS A 175 7.12 30.18 -42.59
CA HIS A 175 7.30 31.17 -41.55
C HIS A 175 5.97 31.86 -41.23
N GLY A 176 5.53 31.81 -39.97
CA GLY A 176 4.37 32.56 -39.49
C GLY A 176 4.36 32.71 -37.97
N THR A 177 4.25 33.94 -37.51
CA THR A 177 4.33 34.45 -36.13
C THR A 177 3.24 33.90 -35.17
N ALA A 178 3.61 33.80 -33.88
CA ALA A 178 2.91 33.17 -32.74
C ALA A 178 1.46 33.65 -32.44
N PRO A 179 0.69 32.93 -31.59
CA PRO A 179 0.83 33.11 -30.14
C PRO A 179 0.84 31.83 -29.29
N VAL A 180 1.28 32.05 -28.05
CA VAL A 180 1.51 31.17 -26.90
C VAL A 180 0.36 30.22 -26.58
N GLY A 181 0.68 28.94 -26.35
CA GLY A 181 -0.17 28.00 -25.64
C GLY A 181 -0.09 26.58 -26.17
N ASP A 182 1.01 25.87 -25.92
CA ASP A 182 0.99 24.41 -26.08
C ASP A 182 1.91 23.71 -25.08
N ARG A 183 1.32 23.32 -23.94
CA ARG A 183 1.82 22.25 -23.07
C ARG A 183 1.09 20.95 -23.45
N ALA A 184 1.14 20.53 -24.72
CA ALA A 184 0.64 19.23 -25.13
C ALA A 184 1.75 18.16 -25.03
N SER A 185 1.62 17.36 -23.97
CA SER A 185 1.84 15.92 -23.91
C SER A 185 3.02 15.31 -24.68
N ARG A 186 4.17 15.19 -24.01
CA ARG A 186 4.85 13.89 -24.04
C ARG A 186 3.96 12.93 -23.26
N ALA A 187 3.39 11.93 -23.91
CA ALA A 187 2.66 10.87 -23.21
C ALA A 187 3.60 10.25 -22.17
N SER A 188 3.39 10.59 -20.90
CA SER A 188 4.09 9.99 -19.78
C SER A 188 3.79 8.49 -19.82
N VAL A 189 4.82 7.66 -19.91
CA VAL A 189 4.66 6.20 -19.83
C VAL A 189 4.30 5.88 -18.39
N ALA A 190 3.04 5.53 -18.15
CA ALA A 190 2.61 5.09 -16.83
C ALA A 190 3.41 3.86 -16.39
N ALA A 191 3.85 3.87 -15.14
CA ALA A 191 4.49 2.74 -14.51
C ALA A 191 3.55 1.52 -14.55
N ARG A 192 4.14 0.33 -14.74
CA ARG A 192 3.41 -0.92 -14.51
C ARG A 192 3.18 -1.11 -13.01
N GLU A 193 2.15 -1.87 -12.64
CA GLU A 193 2.01 -2.37 -11.27
C GLU A 193 3.31 -3.08 -10.85
N GLY A 194 3.79 -2.78 -9.64
CA GLY A 194 5.00 -3.38 -9.09
C GLY A 194 6.31 -2.86 -9.66
N ALA A 195 6.29 -1.86 -10.55
CA ALA A 195 7.51 -1.13 -10.91
C ALA A 195 8.13 -0.46 -9.67
N PHE A 196 9.46 -0.38 -9.63
CA PHE A 196 10.15 0.35 -8.58
C PHE A 196 9.75 1.83 -8.63
N LYS A 197 9.32 2.37 -7.48
CA LYS A 197 9.05 3.80 -7.31
C LYS A 197 10.37 4.50 -6.93
N PRO A 198 10.94 5.36 -7.79
CA PRO A 198 12.12 6.14 -7.44
C PRO A 198 11.88 6.98 -6.19
N LEU A 199 12.91 7.07 -5.35
CA LEU A 199 12.88 7.84 -4.09
C LEU A 199 13.09 9.34 -4.34
N ALA A 200 13.66 9.67 -5.50
CA ALA A 200 13.79 11.01 -6.03
C ALA A 200 13.61 10.97 -7.54
N ARG A 201 13.06 12.03 -8.12
CA ARG A 201 12.77 12.14 -9.55
C ARG A 201 13.48 13.32 -10.17
N THR A 202 13.89 13.14 -11.42
CA THR A 202 14.53 14.17 -12.23
C THR A 202 14.14 14.00 -13.69
N THR A 203 14.07 15.11 -14.42
CA THR A 203 13.89 15.10 -15.87
C THR A 203 15.22 14.98 -16.61
N ARG A 204 16.35 15.04 -15.91
CA ARG A 204 17.68 14.94 -16.52
C ARG A 204 18.07 13.48 -16.74
N THR A 205 17.92 13.03 -17.98
CA THR A 205 18.22 11.66 -18.41
C THR A 205 19.51 11.56 -19.24
N GLU A 206 20.19 12.68 -19.48
CA GLU A 206 21.45 12.76 -20.24
C GLU A 206 22.49 13.49 -19.38
N LEU A 207 23.72 12.97 -19.35
CA LEU A 207 24.82 13.51 -18.56
C LEU A 207 26.06 13.69 -19.43
N ASP A 208 26.60 14.91 -19.46
CA ASP A 208 27.89 15.17 -20.07
C ASP A 208 29.04 14.84 -19.10
N ARG A 209 30.27 15.04 -19.56
CA ARG A 209 31.47 14.75 -18.76
C ARG A 209 31.52 15.57 -17.47
N ALA A 210 31.14 16.84 -17.52
CA ALA A 210 31.15 17.71 -16.35
C ALA A 210 30.16 17.24 -15.28
N ALA A 211 28.96 16.82 -15.69
CA ALA A 211 27.97 16.24 -14.78
C ALA A 211 28.46 14.95 -14.13
N LEU A 212 29.12 14.07 -14.89
CA LEU A 212 29.74 12.86 -14.34
C LEU A 212 30.83 13.19 -13.32
N GLU A 213 31.67 14.18 -13.59
CA GLU A 213 32.67 14.67 -12.64
C GLU A 213 32.05 15.25 -11.37
N SER A 214 30.95 16.00 -11.48
CA SER A 214 30.17 16.45 -10.32
C SER A 214 29.65 15.27 -9.48
N LEU A 215 29.20 14.18 -10.10
CA LEU A 215 28.80 12.97 -9.37
C LEU A 215 29.98 12.29 -8.65
N THR A 216 31.19 12.32 -9.21
CA THR A 216 32.40 11.84 -8.50
C THR A 216 32.76 12.70 -7.30
N ALA A 217 32.44 14.00 -7.36
CA ALA A 217 32.61 14.93 -6.24
C ALA A 217 31.51 14.80 -5.16
N GLY A 218 30.46 14.01 -5.41
CA GLY A 218 29.32 13.83 -4.50
C GLY A 218 28.22 14.89 -4.68
N ALA A 219 28.28 15.72 -5.72
CA ALA A 219 27.33 16.78 -5.99
C ALA A 219 26.05 16.28 -6.69
N ILE A 220 25.42 15.23 -6.12
CA ILE A 220 24.28 14.52 -6.72
C ILE A 220 23.10 15.48 -7.00
N ALA A 221 22.73 16.30 -6.01
CA ALA A 221 21.62 17.23 -6.14
C ALA A 221 21.87 18.38 -7.12
N GLU A 222 23.13 18.73 -7.41
CA GLU A 222 23.47 19.71 -8.45
C GLU A 222 23.27 19.11 -9.85
N VAL A 223 23.44 17.79 -9.98
CA VAL A 223 23.27 17.09 -11.25
C VAL A 223 21.80 16.77 -11.51
N PHE A 224 21.14 16.11 -10.56
CA PHE A 224 19.77 15.60 -10.74
C PHE A 224 18.68 16.53 -10.17
N GLY A 225 19.04 17.51 -9.36
CA GLY A 225 18.13 18.48 -8.79
C GLY A 225 17.85 18.29 -7.29
N PRO A 226 17.05 19.18 -6.70
CA PRO A 226 16.86 19.27 -5.25
C PRO A 226 16.17 18.05 -4.64
N ALA A 227 15.36 17.29 -5.39
CA ALA A 227 14.71 16.08 -4.90
C ALA A 227 15.73 14.98 -4.48
N HIS A 228 16.96 15.02 -5.00
CA HIS A 228 18.04 14.11 -4.63
C HIS A 228 18.79 14.55 -3.37
N ARG A 229 18.23 15.50 -2.61
CA ARG A 229 18.64 15.91 -1.27
C ARG A 229 17.47 15.71 -0.33
N ARG A 230 17.74 15.15 0.85
CA ARG A 230 16.75 14.99 1.92
C ARG A 230 17.36 15.48 3.22
N ASP A 231 16.52 16.08 4.06
CA ASP A 231 16.95 16.52 5.40
C ASP A 231 17.45 15.32 6.22
N GLY A 232 18.46 15.55 7.07
CA GLY A 232 19.13 14.51 7.86
C GLY A 232 20.06 13.56 7.07
N VAL A 233 19.96 13.47 5.74
CA VAL A 233 20.81 12.59 4.94
C VAL A 233 22.16 13.23 4.63
N GLU A 234 23.23 12.66 5.19
CA GLU A 234 24.61 12.97 4.81
C GLU A 234 24.95 12.25 3.49
N VAL A 235 25.32 13.00 2.46
CA VAL A 235 25.64 12.45 1.14
C VAL A 235 27.14 12.15 1.05
N VAL A 236 27.50 10.88 1.22
CA VAL A 236 28.87 10.37 1.03
C VAL A 236 29.00 9.59 -0.29
N ALA A 237 27.92 8.99 -0.76
CA ALA A 237 27.85 8.24 -2.01
C ALA A 237 28.34 9.07 -3.21
N ARG A 238 29.20 8.46 -4.03
CA ARG A 238 29.86 9.08 -5.18
C ARG A 238 29.91 8.09 -6.33
N LEU A 239 29.85 8.62 -7.54
CA LEU A 239 30.21 7.85 -8.74
C LEU A 239 31.70 7.50 -8.71
N ALA A 240 32.06 6.29 -9.11
CA ALA A 240 33.44 5.81 -9.23
C ALA A 240 34.26 5.98 -7.92
N GLY A 241 33.69 5.59 -6.78
CA GLY A 241 34.29 5.75 -5.46
C GLY A 241 35.68 5.11 -5.34
N GLY A 242 36.74 5.89 -5.58
CA GLY A 242 38.13 5.44 -5.54
C GLY A 242 38.70 4.91 -6.88
N GLU A 243 37.92 4.96 -7.97
CA GLU A 243 38.34 4.53 -9.31
C GLU A 243 38.40 5.70 -10.30
N PRO A 244 39.23 5.64 -11.35
CA PRO A 244 39.17 6.62 -12.44
C PRO A 244 37.82 6.60 -13.16
N LEU A 245 37.26 7.78 -13.45
CA LEU A 245 36.01 7.92 -14.19
C LEU A 245 36.19 7.47 -15.66
N ALA A 246 35.65 6.31 -15.99
CA ALA A 246 35.69 5.65 -17.30
C ALA A 246 34.57 6.16 -18.23
N LEU A 247 33.41 6.52 -17.67
CA LEU A 247 32.32 7.11 -18.43
C LEU A 247 32.69 8.50 -18.96
N THR A 248 32.37 8.77 -20.23
CA THR A 248 32.57 10.08 -20.86
C THR A 248 31.26 10.82 -21.09
N ALA A 249 30.14 10.10 -21.23
CA ALA A 249 28.79 10.66 -21.26
C ALA A 249 27.75 9.57 -20.97
N ILE A 250 26.58 9.97 -20.46
CA ILE A 250 25.34 9.19 -20.51
C ILE A 250 24.45 9.79 -21.60
N GLU A 251 24.14 8.98 -22.61
CA GLU A 251 23.30 9.37 -23.74
C GLU A 251 21.81 9.25 -23.43
N SER A 252 21.42 8.29 -22.58
CA SER A 252 20.07 8.20 -22.05
C SER A 252 20.00 7.37 -20.78
N ILE A 253 19.05 7.74 -19.91
CA ILE A 253 18.57 6.96 -18.77
C ILE A 253 17.06 6.81 -18.94
N GLU A 254 16.58 5.57 -18.95
CA GLU A 254 15.15 5.26 -19.05
C GLU A 254 14.76 4.41 -17.84
N LEU A 255 13.88 4.93 -16.98
CA LEU A 255 13.47 4.25 -15.73
C LEU A 255 12.69 2.95 -15.99
N TYR A 256 11.91 2.90 -17.07
CA TYR A 256 11.12 1.74 -17.50
C TYR A 256 11.56 1.24 -18.89
N GLY A 257 12.78 1.58 -19.28
CA GLY A 257 13.32 1.28 -20.61
C GLY A 257 14.00 -0.07 -20.72
N GLY A 258 14.25 -0.48 -21.96
CA GLY A 258 14.83 -1.78 -22.26
C GLY A 258 13.87 -2.94 -22.02
N THR A 259 14.37 -4.17 -22.06
CA THR A 259 13.57 -5.38 -21.79
C THR A 259 13.43 -5.69 -20.28
N GLY A 260 13.83 -4.74 -19.42
CA GLY A 260 13.94 -4.90 -17.96
C GLY A 260 13.33 -3.73 -17.18
N ASP A 261 13.89 -3.48 -15.99
CA ASP A 261 13.40 -2.48 -15.01
C ASP A 261 14.18 -1.16 -15.09
N GLY A 262 14.74 -0.88 -16.27
CA GLY A 262 15.54 0.31 -16.53
C GLY A 262 16.60 0.08 -17.61
N ARG A 263 17.07 1.18 -18.19
CA ARG A 263 18.10 1.18 -19.23
C ARG A 263 19.00 2.39 -19.12
N VAL A 264 20.30 2.19 -19.33
CA VAL A 264 21.30 3.27 -19.45
C VAL A 264 22.12 3.04 -20.72
N VAL A 265 22.24 4.07 -21.55
CA VAL A 265 23.15 4.09 -22.70
C VAL A 265 24.24 5.11 -22.41
N ALA A 266 25.50 4.68 -22.51
CA ALA A 266 26.63 5.52 -22.15
C ALA A 266 27.81 5.39 -23.12
N ARG A 267 28.59 6.47 -23.24
CA ARG A 267 29.91 6.46 -23.85
C ARG A 267 30.98 6.28 -22.78
N TYR A 268 32.02 5.53 -23.10
CA TYR A 268 33.10 5.26 -22.17
C TYR A 268 34.45 5.16 -22.87
N ASP A 269 35.49 5.42 -22.10
CA ASP A 269 36.89 5.15 -22.41
C ASP A 269 37.50 4.24 -21.34
N GLY A 270 38.59 3.55 -21.68
CA GLY A 270 39.28 2.68 -20.72
C GLY A 270 38.67 1.28 -20.61
N ALA A 271 38.51 0.80 -19.37
CA ALA A 271 38.18 -0.58 -19.03
C ALA A 271 36.65 -0.82 -19.04
N PRO A 272 36.14 -1.82 -19.79
CA PRO A 272 34.70 -2.10 -19.89
C PRO A 272 34.02 -2.43 -18.54
N ASP A 273 34.73 -3.09 -17.63
CA ASP A 273 34.22 -3.45 -16.31
C ASP A 273 34.00 -2.24 -15.41
N ALA A 274 34.94 -1.29 -15.41
CA ALA A 274 34.79 -0.02 -14.70
C ALA A 274 33.62 0.80 -15.26
N ALA A 275 33.51 0.89 -16.59
CA ALA A 275 32.41 1.60 -17.25
C ALA A 275 31.04 0.97 -16.92
N ALA A 276 30.96 -0.37 -16.86
CA ALA A 276 29.74 -1.08 -16.51
C ALA A 276 29.31 -0.84 -15.04
N ARG A 277 30.26 -0.88 -14.08
CA ARG A 277 29.99 -0.51 -12.67
C ARG A 277 29.48 0.93 -12.56
N GLN A 278 30.19 1.87 -13.17
CA GLN A 278 29.86 3.29 -13.13
C GLN A 278 28.48 3.59 -13.75
N ALA A 279 28.08 2.89 -14.83
CA ALA A 279 26.75 3.06 -15.41
C ALA A 279 25.63 2.60 -14.46
N ALA A 280 25.85 1.51 -13.73
CA ALA A 280 24.91 1.02 -12.71
C ALA A 280 24.88 1.93 -11.47
N GLU A 281 26.04 2.48 -11.06
CA GLU A 281 26.13 3.48 -9.99
C GLU A 281 25.34 4.74 -10.34
N VAL A 282 25.49 5.27 -11.58
CA VAL A 282 24.68 6.39 -12.05
C VAL A 282 23.19 6.08 -11.94
N PHE A 283 22.74 4.88 -12.30
CA PHE A 283 21.32 4.50 -12.20
C PHE A 283 20.83 4.43 -10.74
N ALA A 284 21.65 3.89 -9.83
CA ALA A 284 21.34 3.87 -8.40
C ALA A 284 21.22 5.29 -7.81
N LEU A 285 22.11 6.21 -8.20
CA LEU A 285 22.03 7.62 -7.80
C LEU A 285 20.83 8.33 -8.44
N PHE A 286 20.55 8.06 -9.71
CA PHE A 286 19.42 8.62 -10.46
C PHE A 286 18.08 8.27 -9.80
N THR A 287 17.93 7.04 -9.28
CA THR A 287 16.72 6.59 -8.57
C THR A 287 16.62 7.07 -7.12
N GLY A 288 17.66 7.72 -6.59
CA GLY A 288 17.69 8.28 -5.24
C GLY A 288 17.96 7.26 -4.14
N MET A 289 18.47 6.06 -4.45
CA MET A 289 18.66 4.98 -3.46
C MET A 289 19.57 5.36 -2.29
N HIS A 290 20.49 6.31 -2.49
CA HIS A 290 21.37 6.83 -1.43
C HIS A 290 20.60 7.59 -0.33
N LEU A 291 19.36 8.00 -0.58
CA LEU A 291 18.52 8.71 0.39
C LEU A 291 17.97 7.81 1.50
N CYS A 292 18.05 6.48 1.34
CA CYS A 292 17.60 5.53 2.35
C CYS A 292 18.51 5.46 3.57
N LEU A 293 19.81 5.66 3.39
CA LEU A 293 20.85 5.38 4.38
C LEU A 293 21.82 6.57 4.42
N SER A 294 21.80 7.32 5.52
CA SER A 294 22.68 8.47 5.73
C SER A 294 24.14 8.03 5.80
N GLY A 295 25.03 8.80 5.16
CA GLY A 295 26.46 8.48 5.10
C GLY A 295 26.80 7.25 4.25
N SER A 296 25.84 6.73 3.47
CA SER A 296 26.06 5.52 2.68
C SER A 296 27.05 5.70 1.54
N THR A 297 27.63 4.58 1.12
CA THR A 297 28.53 4.46 -0.04
C THR A 297 27.97 3.48 -1.06
N LEU A 298 28.48 3.52 -2.28
CA LEU A 298 28.16 2.53 -3.31
C LEU A 298 29.25 1.47 -3.37
N THR A 299 28.86 0.20 -3.35
CA THR A 299 29.74 -0.93 -3.61
C THR A 299 29.28 -1.63 -4.87
N ALA A 300 30.19 -1.85 -5.82
CA ALA A 300 29.87 -2.42 -7.13
C ALA A 300 30.70 -3.67 -7.43
N ALA A 301 30.07 -4.68 -8.02
CA ALA A 301 30.72 -5.92 -8.44
C ALA A 301 30.32 -6.28 -9.89
N THR A 302 31.23 -6.97 -10.59
CA THR A 302 31.00 -7.42 -11.97
C THR A 302 31.38 -8.87 -12.17
N VAL A 303 30.58 -9.61 -12.94
CA VAL A 303 30.85 -10.99 -13.32
C VAL A 303 30.74 -11.13 -14.85
N PRO A 304 31.75 -11.69 -15.54
CA PRO A 304 31.67 -11.94 -16.97
C PRO A 304 30.53 -12.88 -17.34
N LEU A 305 29.74 -12.52 -18.35
CA LEU A 305 28.74 -13.43 -18.90
C LEU A 305 29.45 -14.52 -19.71
N ARG A 306 29.15 -15.79 -19.39
CA ARG A 306 29.65 -16.90 -20.20
C ARG A 306 29.11 -16.73 -21.62
N PRO A 307 29.96 -16.83 -22.67
CA PRO A 307 29.45 -16.89 -24.03
C PRO A 307 28.50 -18.09 -24.14
N PRO A 308 27.43 -18.00 -24.96
CA PRO A 308 26.58 -19.15 -25.22
C PRO A 308 27.48 -20.30 -25.68
N SER A 309 27.41 -21.43 -24.98
CA SER A 309 28.09 -22.65 -25.39
C SER A 309 27.51 -23.08 -26.73
N SER A 310 28.17 -22.73 -27.84
CA SER A 310 27.96 -23.45 -29.08
C SER A 310 28.30 -24.92 -28.81
N PRO A 311 27.45 -25.89 -29.18
CA PRO A 311 27.81 -27.29 -29.08
C PRO A 311 29.09 -27.49 -29.90
N ALA A 312 30.17 -27.88 -29.23
CA ALA A 312 31.44 -28.15 -29.87
C ALA A 312 31.22 -29.24 -30.93
N ARG A 313 31.40 -28.89 -32.21
CA ARG A 313 31.65 -29.89 -33.25
C ARG A 313 33.03 -30.49 -32.95
N PRO A 314 33.17 -31.80 -32.71
CA PRO A 314 34.47 -32.41 -32.56
C PRO A 314 35.11 -32.52 -33.95
N GLY A 315 36.21 -31.80 -34.16
CA GLY A 315 37.08 -31.98 -35.32
C GLY A 315 37.43 -30.67 -36.03
N GLY A 316 38.65 -30.20 -35.81
CA GLY A 316 39.23 -29.10 -36.58
C GLY A 316 40.35 -28.39 -35.82
N GLN A 317 41.54 -28.99 -35.78
CA GLN A 317 42.78 -28.23 -35.59
C GLN A 317 42.88 -27.20 -36.72
N GLY A 318 43.02 -25.94 -36.35
CA GLY A 318 43.24 -24.85 -37.30
C GLY A 318 43.52 -23.56 -36.53
N TYR A 319 44.81 -23.28 -36.32
CA TYR A 319 45.27 -21.96 -35.93
C TYR A 319 44.77 -20.93 -36.95
N SER A 320 44.09 -19.90 -36.46
CA SER A 320 43.88 -18.65 -37.18
C SER A 320 44.23 -17.52 -36.22
N THR A 321 45.50 -17.14 -36.22
CA THR A 321 45.94 -15.79 -35.87
C THR A 321 45.28 -14.83 -36.85
N GLY A 322 44.11 -14.32 -36.46
CA GLY A 322 43.38 -13.28 -37.17
C GLY A 322 44.14 -11.98 -37.11
N SER A 323 44.59 -11.55 -38.29
CA SER A 323 45.24 -10.29 -38.60
C SER A 323 44.71 -9.12 -37.78
N ALA A 324 45.63 -8.35 -37.19
CA ALA A 324 45.41 -6.94 -36.91
C ALA A 324 44.95 -6.27 -38.20
N VAL A 325 43.68 -5.86 -38.26
CA VAL A 325 43.13 -5.03 -39.32
C VAL A 325 42.77 -3.71 -38.65
N ASP A 326 43.48 -2.66 -39.07
CA ASP A 326 43.34 -1.25 -38.70
C ASP A 326 43.20 -0.90 -37.20
N GLY A 327 44.30 -0.36 -36.65
CA GLY A 327 44.35 0.30 -35.34
C GLY A 327 43.59 1.62 -35.26
N ARG A 328 42.38 1.70 -35.80
CA ARG A 328 41.40 2.72 -35.40
C ARG A 328 40.53 2.13 -34.30
N VAL A 329 40.90 2.41 -33.05
CA VAL A 329 39.95 2.36 -31.93
C VAL A 329 38.71 3.16 -32.37
N PRO A 330 37.49 2.61 -32.29
CA PRO A 330 36.28 3.36 -32.59
C PRO A 330 36.31 4.66 -31.78
N ALA A 331 36.13 5.80 -32.44
CA ALA A 331 36.28 7.12 -31.81
C ALA A 331 35.33 7.31 -30.61
N HIS A 332 34.29 6.49 -30.50
CA HIS A 332 33.38 6.44 -29.36
C HIS A 332 33.00 4.97 -29.10
N ARG A 333 33.38 4.41 -27.94
CA ARG A 333 32.83 3.14 -27.46
C ARG A 333 31.55 3.42 -26.69
N THR A 334 30.56 2.58 -26.88
CA THR A 334 29.26 2.69 -26.21
C THR A 334 28.97 1.41 -25.45
N LEU A 335 28.36 1.57 -24.27
CA LEU A 335 27.79 0.48 -23.50
C LEU A 335 26.28 0.70 -23.34
N GLU A 336 25.55 -0.40 -23.29
CA GLU A 336 24.14 -0.44 -22.92
C GLU A 336 23.99 -1.33 -21.68
N LEU A 337 23.50 -0.74 -20.59
CA LEU A 337 23.12 -1.43 -19.37
C LEU A 337 21.60 -1.63 -19.38
N ILE A 338 21.15 -2.88 -19.31
CA ILE A 338 19.76 -3.23 -19.03
C ILE A 338 19.65 -3.63 -17.57
N VAL A 339 18.89 -2.85 -16.78
CA VAL A 339 18.60 -3.15 -15.38
C VAL A 339 17.60 -4.30 -15.34
N SER A 340 17.97 -5.37 -14.64
CA SER A 340 17.18 -6.60 -14.56
C SER A 340 16.43 -6.76 -13.24
N ALA A 341 16.89 -6.07 -12.19
CA ALA A 341 16.25 -5.98 -10.90
C ALA A 341 16.76 -4.73 -10.17
N LEU A 342 15.90 -4.11 -9.38
CA LEU A 342 16.25 -3.08 -8.43
C LEU A 342 15.28 -3.13 -7.25
N ASP A 343 15.79 -2.94 -6.04
CA ASP A 343 15.02 -3.15 -4.82
C ASP A 343 15.67 -2.43 -3.61
N LEU A 344 14.96 -2.33 -2.50
CA LEU A 344 15.45 -1.85 -1.20
C LEU A 344 15.80 -2.97 -0.21
N VAL A 345 15.42 -4.23 -0.48
CA VAL A 345 15.66 -5.39 0.40
C VAL A 345 16.63 -6.37 -0.26
N PRO A 346 17.67 -6.89 0.44
CA PRO A 346 18.01 -6.66 1.86
C PRO A 346 18.73 -5.33 2.11
N ARG A 347 19.21 -4.69 1.05
CA ARG A 347 19.74 -3.34 0.98
C ARG A 347 19.34 -2.73 -0.36
N PRO A 348 19.34 -1.39 -0.50
CA PRO A 348 19.12 -0.76 -1.80
C PRO A 348 20.14 -1.25 -2.82
N HIS A 349 19.67 -1.78 -3.94
CA HIS A 349 20.56 -2.35 -4.96
C HIS A 349 19.98 -2.26 -6.37
N VAL A 350 20.89 -2.32 -7.35
CA VAL A 350 20.62 -2.38 -8.78
C VAL A 350 21.43 -3.54 -9.36
N THR A 351 20.76 -4.46 -10.06
CA THR A 351 21.41 -5.55 -10.79
C THR A 351 21.05 -5.43 -12.28
N GLY A 352 22.05 -5.54 -13.15
CA GLY A 352 21.85 -5.42 -14.59
C GLY A 352 22.86 -6.16 -15.43
N THR A 353 22.64 -6.13 -16.74
CA THR A 353 23.55 -6.68 -17.74
C THR A 353 24.04 -5.56 -18.66
N ALA A 354 25.35 -5.39 -18.74
CA ALA A 354 26.02 -4.47 -19.65
C ALA A 354 26.47 -5.21 -20.92
N SER A 355 26.22 -4.58 -22.06
CA SER A 355 26.69 -5.01 -23.39
C SER A 355 27.44 -3.87 -24.07
N PHE A 356 28.39 -4.20 -24.96
CA PHE A 356 29.35 -3.24 -25.51
C PHE A 356 29.36 -3.27 -27.03
N SER A 357 29.49 -2.09 -27.67
CA SER A 357 29.50 -1.97 -29.13
C SER A 357 30.82 -2.39 -29.78
N ALA A 358 31.93 -2.40 -29.03
CA ALA A 358 33.25 -2.78 -29.55
C ALA A 358 33.55 -4.29 -29.46
N GLY A 359 32.52 -5.11 -29.18
CA GLY A 359 32.59 -6.59 -29.21
C GLY A 359 33.15 -7.23 -27.96
N GLU A 360 33.35 -6.48 -26.88
CA GLU A 360 33.73 -7.01 -25.57
C GLU A 360 32.64 -7.92 -24.99
N PRO A 361 33.01 -8.94 -24.18
CA PRO A 361 32.03 -9.82 -23.55
C PRO A 361 31.12 -9.02 -22.61
N GLY A 362 29.82 -9.32 -22.64
CA GLY A 362 28.87 -8.71 -21.72
C GLY A 362 29.17 -9.03 -20.26
N LEU A 363 28.79 -8.13 -19.37
CA LEU A 363 29.02 -8.24 -17.93
C LEU A 363 27.69 -8.21 -17.17
N SER A 364 27.57 -9.06 -16.16
CA SER A 364 26.58 -8.85 -15.09
C SER A 364 27.17 -7.84 -14.10
N VAL A 365 26.38 -6.88 -13.68
CA VAL A 365 26.77 -5.83 -12.73
C VAL A 365 25.78 -5.80 -11.58
N GLU A 366 26.28 -5.62 -10.36
CA GLU A 366 25.48 -5.36 -9.17
C GLU A 366 26.07 -4.16 -8.43
N VAL A 367 25.21 -3.22 -8.03
CA VAL A 367 25.55 -2.08 -7.20
C VAL A 367 24.66 -2.11 -5.98
N THR A 368 25.26 -1.99 -4.80
CA THR A 368 24.56 -1.96 -3.51
C THR A 368 24.89 -0.66 -2.80
N VAL A 369 23.88 -0.03 -2.22
CA VAL A 369 24.02 1.08 -1.28
C VAL A 369 24.28 0.49 0.09
N THR A 370 25.44 0.78 0.65
CA THR A 370 25.91 0.23 1.92
C THR A 370 25.99 1.35 2.95
N GLU A 371 25.42 1.10 4.13
CA GLU A 371 25.55 1.98 5.29
C GLU A 371 27.02 2.25 5.67
N ALA A 372 27.28 3.36 6.35
CA ALA A 372 28.61 3.61 6.91
C ALA A 372 29.01 2.50 7.91
N PRO A 373 30.29 2.09 7.98
CA PRO A 373 30.71 1.07 8.93
C PRO A 373 30.31 1.40 10.37
N GLY A 374 29.55 0.50 11.01
CA GLY A 374 29.06 0.67 12.37
C GLY A 374 27.78 1.52 12.50
N ALA A 375 27.22 2.02 11.40
CA ALA A 375 25.93 2.70 11.42
C ALA A 375 24.77 1.69 11.59
N GLY A 376 23.79 2.08 12.41
CA GLY A 376 22.53 1.36 12.54
C GLY A 376 21.60 1.62 11.37
N VAL A 377 20.69 0.68 11.11
CA VAL A 377 19.67 0.79 10.05
C VAL A 377 18.26 0.59 10.59
N GLY A 378 18.12 0.61 11.92
CA GLY A 378 16.83 0.52 12.59
C GLY A 378 16.07 1.86 12.60
N PRO A 379 14.89 1.88 13.24
CA PRO A 379 14.08 3.09 13.36
C PRO A 379 14.85 4.27 13.94
N GLY A 380 14.88 5.40 13.23
CA GLY A 380 15.61 6.61 13.61
C GLY A 380 17.14 6.54 13.48
N GLU A 381 17.71 5.39 13.14
CA GLU A 381 19.16 5.21 13.01
C GLU A 381 19.64 5.39 11.56
N ALA A 382 18.84 4.94 10.58
CA ALA A 382 19.23 4.99 9.17
C ALA A 382 19.36 6.43 8.63
N VAL A 383 18.49 7.34 9.09
CA VAL A 383 18.49 8.76 8.75
C VAL A 383 18.11 9.58 9.99
N PRO A 384 18.97 10.53 10.43
CA PRO A 384 18.64 11.45 11.50
C PRO A 384 17.31 12.20 11.27
N ASN A 385 16.53 12.39 12.35
CA ASN A 385 15.23 13.09 12.33
C ASN A 385 14.15 12.47 11.43
N LEU A 386 14.30 11.20 11.07
CA LEU A 386 13.30 10.45 10.31
C LEU A 386 13.14 9.08 10.96
N LEU A 387 11.97 8.81 11.53
CA LEU A 387 11.76 7.56 12.25
C LEU A 387 11.83 6.35 11.30
N LEU A 388 11.04 6.35 10.24
CA LEU A 388 11.03 5.29 9.23
C LEU A 388 11.00 5.89 7.83
N ASN A 389 11.60 5.19 6.87
CA ASN A 389 11.63 5.59 5.47
C ASN A 389 11.31 4.42 4.53
N GLU A 390 11.45 4.61 3.23
CA GLU A 390 11.02 3.67 2.20
C GLU A 390 11.74 2.31 2.32
N PHE A 391 13.00 2.33 2.78
CA PHE A 391 13.74 1.12 3.11
C PHE A 391 13.06 0.33 4.23
N HIS A 392 12.67 0.98 5.32
CA HIS A 392 11.92 0.36 6.42
C HIS A 392 10.55 -0.12 5.97
N MET A 393 9.81 0.66 5.17
CA MET A 393 8.49 0.26 4.65
C MET A 393 8.59 -1.03 3.83
N THR A 394 9.61 -1.14 2.97
CA THR A 394 9.85 -2.34 2.17
C THR A 394 10.26 -3.54 3.04
N HIS A 395 11.07 -3.30 4.08
CA HIS A 395 11.43 -4.30 5.07
C HIS A 395 10.22 -4.82 5.86
N LEU A 396 9.33 -3.93 6.29
CA LEU A 396 8.09 -4.31 6.96
C LEU A 396 7.17 -5.11 6.03
N ALA A 397 7.03 -4.68 4.78
CA ALA A 397 6.16 -5.31 3.80
C ALA A 397 6.59 -6.75 3.47
N ARG A 398 7.89 -7.03 3.34
CA ARG A 398 8.37 -8.39 2.93
C ARG A 398 9.79 -8.77 3.36
N GLY A 399 10.54 -7.85 3.95
CA GLY A 399 11.89 -8.10 4.44
C GLY A 399 11.92 -8.52 5.92
N ASP A 400 12.99 -8.06 6.57
CA ASP A 400 13.21 -8.25 8.01
C ASP A 400 12.46 -7.19 8.81
N GLN A 401 11.52 -7.62 9.66
CA GLN A 401 10.75 -6.72 10.50
C GLN A 401 11.59 -6.10 11.61
N ALA A 402 12.68 -6.74 12.05
CA ALA A 402 13.56 -6.15 13.05
C ALA A 402 14.25 -4.88 12.56
N ILE A 403 14.55 -4.80 11.26
CA ILE A 403 15.07 -3.59 10.64
C ILE A 403 14.02 -2.48 10.65
N ALA A 404 12.79 -2.79 10.24
CA ALA A 404 11.73 -1.79 10.15
C ALA A 404 11.14 -1.37 11.50
N MET A 405 11.10 -2.28 12.46
CA MET A 405 10.33 -2.12 13.68
C MET A 405 11.21 -2.28 14.92
N GLY A 406 12.49 -2.59 14.84
CA GLY A 406 13.35 -2.82 16.01
C GLY A 406 13.40 -4.28 16.48
N PRO A 407 14.40 -4.64 17.31
CA PRO A 407 14.77 -6.02 17.62
C PRO A 407 13.67 -6.84 18.31
N GLU A 408 12.75 -6.22 19.03
CA GLU A 408 11.62 -6.90 19.68
C GLU A 408 10.62 -7.50 18.68
N PHE A 409 10.63 -7.06 17.42
CA PHE A 409 9.81 -7.64 16.34
C PHE A 409 10.53 -8.74 15.55
N ALA A 410 11.75 -9.12 15.93
CA ALA A 410 12.56 -10.10 15.18
C ALA A 410 11.90 -11.49 15.08
N GLU A 411 11.05 -11.87 16.04
CA GLU A 411 10.35 -13.16 16.00
C GLU A 411 9.35 -13.27 14.83
N TYR A 412 8.90 -12.14 14.29
CA TYR A 412 7.96 -12.08 13.17
C TYR A 412 8.65 -12.12 11.80
N THR A 413 9.99 -12.08 11.76
CA THR A 413 10.74 -12.14 10.50
C THR A 413 10.67 -13.53 9.86
N GLY A 414 10.17 -13.57 8.62
CA GLY A 414 10.11 -14.80 7.82
C GLY A 414 8.98 -15.77 8.18
N VAL A 415 8.12 -15.41 9.13
CA VAL A 415 6.87 -16.10 9.42
C VAL A 415 5.69 -15.24 8.98
N ARG A 416 4.50 -15.85 8.91
CA ARG A 416 3.26 -15.09 8.76
C ARG A 416 3.13 -14.17 9.98
N ALA A 417 2.87 -12.89 9.74
CA ALA A 417 2.73 -11.86 10.76
C ALA A 417 2.05 -10.64 10.14
N THR A 418 1.70 -9.66 10.96
CA THR A 418 1.24 -8.36 10.47
C THR A 418 2.33 -7.71 9.61
N ARG A 419 1.95 -7.27 8.42
CA ARG A 419 2.83 -6.63 7.43
C ARG A 419 2.06 -5.51 6.73
N LEU A 420 2.79 -4.59 6.13
CA LEU A 420 2.20 -3.70 5.13
C LEU A 420 2.01 -4.44 3.80
N PRO A 421 1.12 -3.95 2.92
CA PRO A 421 1.14 -4.34 1.52
C PRO A 421 2.49 -4.03 0.85
N THR A 422 2.74 -4.63 -0.32
CA THR A 422 3.99 -4.46 -1.07
C THR A 422 3.74 -4.08 -2.54
N GLY A 423 4.81 -3.77 -3.28
CA GLY A 423 4.75 -3.43 -4.70
C GLY A 423 3.82 -2.25 -4.98
N GLY A 424 2.92 -2.37 -5.96
CA GLY A 424 1.99 -1.31 -6.33
C GLY A 424 0.93 -0.94 -5.27
N LEU A 425 0.85 -1.68 -4.17
CA LEU A 425 -0.02 -1.39 -3.03
C LEU A 425 0.72 -0.83 -1.81
N LEU A 426 2.05 -0.67 -1.83
CA LEU A 426 2.72 0.02 -0.73
C LEU A 426 2.50 1.53 -0.87
N LEU A 427 1.60 2.09 -0.06
CA LEU A 427 1.06 3.44 -0.22
C LEU A 427 1.32 4.36 0.97
N VAL A 428 2.38 4.04 1.72
CA VAL A 428 3.02 4.86 2.77
C VAL A 428 4.52 4.74 2.58
N ASP A 429 5.24 5.88 2.54
CA ASP A 429 6.67 5.90 2.24
C ASP A 429 7.52 6.14 3.48
N ARG A 430 7.06 7.05 4.34
CA ARG A 430 7.87 7.56 5.44
C ARG A 430 7.03 7.80 6.68
N VAL A 431 7.67 7.69 7.82
CA VAL A 431 7.16 8.09 9.12
C VAL A 431 8.11 9.14 9.68
N ARG A 432 7.64 10.36 9.80
CA ARG A 432 8.42 11.49 10.30
C ARG A 432 8.62 11.39 11.80
N GLU A 433 7.53 11.19 12.52
CA GLU A 433 7.52 11.17 13.98
C GLU A 433 6.50 10.18 14.53
N PHE A 434 6.78 9.72 15.74
CA PHE A 434 5.88 8.96 16.61
C PHE A 434 5.89 9.62 17.97
N ASP A 435 4.74 10.10 18.42
CA ASP A 435 4.58 10.54 19.80
C ASP A 435 3.76 9.50 20.55
N GLY A 436 4.46 8.75 21.41
CA GLY A 436 3.91 7.63 22.15
C GLY A 436 5.04 6.75 22.70
N ALA A 437 4.67 5.71 23.43
CA ALA A 437 5.62 4.72 23.94
C ALA A 437 5.14 3.30 23.60
N ARG A 438 6.08 2.44 23.22
CA ARG A 438 5.76 1.04 22.94
C ARG A 438 5.23 0.33 24.17
N GLY A 439 4.18 -0.46 23.98
CA GLY A 439 3.44 -1.11 25.06
C GLY A 439 2.47 -0.18 25.82
N THR A 440 2.50 1.13 25.54
CA THR A 440 1.57 2.13 26.07
C THR A 440 0.51 2.39 25.01
N LEU A 441 -0.65 1.72 25.15
CA LEU A 441 -1.67 1.60 24.10
C LEU A 441 -2.89 2.50 24.31
N ASP A 442 -2.81 3.46 25.23
CA ASP A 442 -3.88 4.41 25.56
C ASP A 442 -3.87 5.65 24.65
N HIS A 443 -2.69 6.09 24.20
CA HIS A 443 -2.54 7.20 23.27
C HIS A 443 -1.26 7.06 22.43
N ALA A 444 -1.34 7.47 21.16
CA ALA A 444 -0.18 7.63 20.28
C ALA A 444 -0.57 8.55 19.11
N THR A 445 0.40 9.24 18.52
CA THR A 445 0.23 9.94 17.25
C THR A 445 1.33 9.60 16.26
N TYR A 446 1.00 9.75 14.97
CA TYR A 446 1.91 9.51 13.86
C TYR A 446 1.77 10.59 12.80
N THR A 447 2.91 11.03 12.27
CA THR A 447 2.96 11.84 11.06
C THR A 447 3.68 11.06 9.97
N THR A 448 2.97 10.79 8.87
CA THR A 448 3.46 9.96 7.76
C THR A 448 3.40 10.70 6.44
N GLU A 449 4.18 10.25 5.47
CA GLU A 449 4.19 10.80 4.12
C GLU A 449 4.03 9.69 3.07
N TYR A 450 3.34 10.01 1.99
CA TYR A 450 3.29 9.24 0.76
C TYR A 450 3.53 10.16 -0.45
N ASP A 451 4.54 9.86 -1.24
CA ASP A 451 4.74 10.51 -2.53
C ASP A 451 3.84 9.82 -3.57
N SER A 452 3.04 10.61 -4.28
CA SER A 452 2.12 10.16 -5.35
C SER A 452 2.63 10.57 -6.73
N PRO A 453 3.52 9.77 -7.37
CA PRO A 453 4.03 10.07 -8.70
C PRO A 453 2.93 10.17 -9.76
N ALA A 454 3.03 11.13 -10.68
CA ALA A 454 2.10 11.30 -11.79
C ALA A 454 2.04 10.09 -12.74
N ASP A 455 3.11 9.30 -12.80
CA ASP A 455 3.21 8.08 -13.59
C ASP A 455 2.72 6.82 -12.85
N SER A 456 2.19 6.94 -11.63
CA SER A 456 1.70 5.76 -10.89
C SER A 456 0.66 4.98 -11.69
N TRP A 457 0.77 3.65 -11.65
CA TRP A 457 -0.06 2.74 -12.45
C TRP A 457 -1.56 2.99 -12.30
N TYR A 458 -2.00 3.36 -11.09
CA TYR A 458 -3.40 3.55 -10.75
C TYR A 458 -4.03 4.79 -11.41
N TYR A 459 -3.25 5.84 -11.71
CA TYR A 459 -3.76 7.00 -12.45
C TYR A 459 -4.09 6.65 -13.90
N ALA A 460 -3.40 5.67 -14.48
CA ALA A 460 -3.63 5.22 -15.84
C ALA A 460 -4.68 4.11 -15.94
N ASP A 461 -5.08 3.52 -14.81
CA ASP A 461 -6.07 2.43 -14.76
C ASP A 461 -7.47 2.88 -14.34
N THR A 462 -7.65 4.14 -14.00
CA THR A 462 -8.94 4.73 -13.63
C THR A 462 -9.38 5.81 -14.62
N ALA A 463 -10.70 5.97 -14.78
CA ALA A 463 -11.31 7.13 -15.44
C ALA A 463 -11.54 8.32 -14.49
N ASN A 464 -11.21 8.16 -13.19
CA ASN A 464 -11.25 9.27 -12.26
C ASN A 464 -10.27 10.37 -12.70
N GLU A 465 -10.68 11.62 -12.58
CA GLU A 465 -9.85 12.77 -12.97
C GLU A 465 -8.54 12.85 -12.17
N SER A 466 -8.62 12.51 -10.89
CA SER A 466 -7.49 12.46 -9.96
C SER A 466 -7.25 11.01 -9.52
N MET A 467 -6.91 10.81 -8.25
CA MET A 467 -6.64 9.53 -7.64
C MET A 467 -7.93 8.68 -7.52
N PRO A 468 -7.88 7.36 -7.74
CA PRO A 468 -9.02 6.48 -7.46
C PRO A 468 -9.21 6.29 -5.95
N HIS A 469 -10.45 6.05 -5.50
CA HIS A 469 -10.80 6.15 -4.09
C HIS A 469 -10.07 5.13 -3.22
N PHE A 470 -9.83 3.93 -3.75
CA PHE A 470 -9.07 2.91 -3.02
C PHE A 470 -7.67 3.39 -2.61
N VAL A 471 -7.03 4.31 -3.34
CA VAL A 471 -5.70 4.84 -2.97
C VAL A 471 -5.83 5.85 -1.83
N TYR A 472 -6.87 6.68 -1.79
CA TYR A 472 -7.17 7.51 -0.60
C TYR A 472 -7.31 6.63 0.64
N MET A 473 -8.08 5.54 0.51
CA MET A 473 -8.27 4.57 1.58
C MET A 473 -6.95 3.87 1.92
N GLU A 474 -6.21 3.32 0.97
CA GLU A 474 -5.00 2.55 1.26
C GLU A 474 -3.88 3.41 1.85
N THR A 475 -3.68 4.65 1.38
CA THR A 475 -2.75 5.59 2.01
C THR A 475 -3.17 5.87 3.45
N SER A 476 -4.46 6.15 3.70
CA SER A 476 -4.93 6.46 5.05
C SER A 476 -4.87 5.28 6.02
N LEU A 477 -5.33 4.12 5.55
CA LEU A 477 -5.48 2.90 6.32
C LEU A 477 -4.15 2.24 6.63
N GLN A 478 -3.19 2.23 5.70
CA GLN A 478 -1.86 1.68 5.97
C GLN A 478 -1.08 2.51 6.99
N ALA A 479 -1.22 3.84 6.98
CA ALA A 479 -0.56 4.71 7.95
C ALA A 479 -1.13 4.53 9.37
N ALA A 480 -2.46 4.48 9.50
CA ALA A 480 -3.13 4.19 10.78
C ALA A 480 -2.78 2.78 11.31
N LEU A 481 -2.80 1.78 10.43
CA LEU A 481 -2.34 0.41 10.71
C LEU A 481 -0.91 0.40 11.26
N LEU A 482 0.00 1.09 10.57
CA LEU A 482 1.40 1.12 10.93
C LEU A 482 1.59 1.73 12.33
N MET A 483 0.91 2.83 12.64
CA MET A 483 0.94 3.44 13.97
C MET A 483 0.50 2.43 15.05
N GLY A 484 -0.66 1.82 14.84
CA GLY A 484 -1.19 0.81 15.77
C GLY A 484 -0.20 -0.32 15.99
N TYR A 485 0.39 -0.85 14.91
CA TYR A 485 1.32 -1.95 14.99
C TYR A 485 2.64 -1.54 15.67
N TYR A 486 3.13 -0.35 15.37
CA TYR A 486 4.34 0.22 15.95
C TYR A 486 4.22 0.47 17.45
N ALA A 487 3.03 0.80 17.95
CA ALA A 487 2.76 0.91 19.39
C ALA A 487 2.90 -0.44 20.14
N GLY A 488 2.91 -1.57 19.43
CA GLY A 488 3.22 -2.89 19.96
C GLY A 488 2.06 -3.69 20.59
N PRO A 489 0.79 -3.59 20.14
CA PRO A 489 -0.29 -4.43 20.66
C PRO A 489 -0.08 -5.92 20.38
N THR A 490 0.76 -6.28 19.41
CA THR A 490 1.10 -7.67 19.13
C THR A 490 2.13 -8.23 20.11
N LEU A 491 2.95 -7.36 20.71
CA LEU A 491 3.97 -7.75 21.68
C LEU A 491 3.36 -8.20 23.03
N THR A 492 2.06 -7.94 23.24
CA THR A 492 1.35 -8.42 24.44
C THR A 492 1.04 -9.92 24.37
N GLN A 493 1.23 -10.57 23.21
CA GLN A 493 0.95 -11.98 22.97
C GLN A 493 2.15 -12.66 22.26
N PRO A 494 3.32 -12.75 22.92
CA PRO A 494 4.55 -13.28 22.30
C PRO A 494 4.37 -14.71 21.80
N GLY A 495 5.02 -15.05 20.68
CA GLY A 495 4.91 -16.35 20.03
C GLY A 495 3.58 -16.61 19.30
N THR A 496 2.62 -15.68 19.34
CA THR A 496 1.37 -15.77 18.57
C THR A 496 1.49 -14.99 17.27
N THR A 497 1.21 -15.67 16.15
CA THR A 497 1.05 -14.97 14.87
C THR A 497 -0.31 -14.28 14.84
N LEU A 498 -0.29 -12.97 14.60
CA LEU A 498 -1.49 -12.16 14.49
C LEU A 498 -1.63 -11.61 13.07
N SER A 499 -2.81 -11.83 12.50
CA SER A 499 -3.24 -11.28 11.22
C SER A 499 -4.03 -9.99 11.46
N LEU A 500 -3.70 -8.94 10.74
CA LEU A 500 -4.36 -7.66 10.88
C LEU A 500 -5.50 -7.53 9.87
N ARG A 501 -6.66 -7.06 10.32
CA ARG A 501 -7.84 -6.79 9.49
C ARG A 501 -8.43 -5.43 9.85
N ASN A 502 -8.79 -4.67 8.82
CA ASN A 502 -9.69 -3.54 9.00
C ASN A 502 -11.10 -4.07 9.32
N LEU A 503 -11.81 -3.40 10.23
CA LEU A 503 -13.16 -3.77 10.66
C LEU A 503 -14.22 -2.79 10.19
N GLY A 504 -13.81 -1.59 9.80
CA GLY A 504 -14.70 -0.53 9.39
C GLY A 504 -14.11 0.85 9.62
N GLY A 505 -14.87 1.86 9.22
CA GLY A 505 -14.49 3.24 9.38
C GLY A 505 -15.44 4.18 8.65
N THR A 506 -15.10 5.45 8.72
CA THR A 506 -15.74 6.52 7.97
C THR A 506 -14.67 7.32 7.25
N ALA A 507 -15.04 7.95 6.14
CA ALA A 507 -14.17 8.94 5.53
C ALA A 507 -14.95 9.97 4.72
N THR A 508 -14.30 11.11 4.49
CA THR A 508 -14.86 12.24 3.75
C THR A 508 -13.75 12.92 2.96
N VAL A 509 -13.97 13.10 1.66
CA VAL A 509 -13.18 14.03 0.85
C VAL A 509 -13.63 15.44 1.21
N LEU A 510 -12.71 16.29 1.66
CA LEU A 510 -13.00 17.67 2.08
C LEU A 510 -12.82 18.66 0.93
N ARG A 511 -11.92 18.34 -0.02
CA ARG A 511 -11.69 19.14 -1.22
C ARG A 511 -11.13 18.29 -2.34
N GLN A 512 -11.48 18.67 -3.57
CA GLN A 512 -10.96 18.04 -4.78
C GLN A 512 -9.55 18.59 -5.09
N VAL A 513 -8.59 17.68 -5.24
CA VAL A 513 -7.18 18.00 -5.45
C VAL A 513 -6.56 17.06 -6.49
N ASP A 514 -5.70 17.59 -7.36
CA ASP A 514 -4.83 16.75 -8.19
C ASP A 514 -3.61 16.35 -7.36
N LEU A 515 -3.51 15.04 -7.11
CA LEU A 515 -2.49 14.45 -6.23
C LEU A 515 -1.23 14.03 -7.00
N ARG A 516 -1.20 14.18 -8.32
CA ARG A 516 -0.04 13.85 -9.15
C ARG A 516 1.18 14.71 -8.80
N ASP A 517 2.31 14.03 -8.59
CA ASP A 517 3.59 14.59 -8.15
C ASP A 517 3.50 15.41 -6.86
N ARG A 518 2.56 15.03 -5.97
CA ARG A 518 2.42 15.60 -4.63
C ARG A 518 2.91 14.63 -3.56
N THR A 519 3.37 15.19 -2.44
CA THR A 519 3.59 14.46 -1.19
C THR A 519 2.37 14.68 -0.30
N ILE A 520 1.68 13.59 0.02
CA ILE A 520 0.55 13.55 0.93
C ILE A 520 1.11 13.38 2.34
N GLU A 521 0.81 14.33 3.22
CA GLU A 521 1.09 14.20 4.64
C GLU A 521 -0.17 13.66 5.34
N GLN A 522 0.00 12.77 6.31
CA GLN A 522 -1.08 12.32 7.16
C GLN A 522 -0.70 12.41 8.63
N SER A 523 -1.60 13.02 9.41
CA SER A 523 -1.60 12.94 10.86
C SER A 523 -2.63 11.91 11.32
N SER A 524 -2.28 11.04 12.26
CA SER A 524 -3.18 10.02 12.84
C SER A 524 -3.08 9.99 14.36
N ARG A 525 -4.17 9.66 15.04
CA ARG A 525 -4.19 9.49 16.50
C ARG A 525 -4.85 8.17 16.89
N LEU A 526 -4.24 7.47 17.85
CA LEU A 526 -4.85 6.31 18.49
C LEU A 526 -5.90 6.80 19.49
N LEU A 527 -7.16 6.46 19.23
CA LEU A 527 -8.30 6.88 20.06
C LEU A 527 -8.61 5.88 21.16
N SER A 528 -8.45 4.59 20.88
CA SER A 528 -8.69 3.53 21.87
C SER A 528 -7.99 2.24 21.49
N THR A 529 -7.65 1.45 22.51
CA THR A 529 -7.23 0.05 22.37
C THR A 529 -8.07 -0.84 23.30
N THR A 530 -8.61 -1.92 22.76
CA THR A 530 -9.28 -2.98 23.52
C THR A 530 -8.52 -4.28 23.33
N ILE A 531 -8.00 -4.86 24.42
CA ILE A 531 -7.32 -6.16 24.40
C ILE A 531 -8.33 -7.25 24.77
N LEU A 532 -8.37 -8.30 23.95
CA LEU A 532 -9.28 -9.44 24.07
C LEU A 532 -8.47 -10.75 24.03
N PRO A 533 -9.04 -11.88 24.50
CA PRO A 533 -8.40 -13.17 24.28
C PRO A 533 -8.21 -13.42 22.77
N GLY A 534 -6.96 -13.66 22.35
CA GLY A 534 -6.61 -13.95 20.96
C GLY A 534 -6.74 -12.77 20.00
N SER A 535 -7.07 -11.56 20.47
CA SER A 535 -7.17 -10.39 19.60
C SER A 535 -6.97 -9.05 20.31
N SER A 536 -6.68 -8.01 19.54
CA SER A 536 -6.70 -6.62 20.02
C SER A 536 -7.33 -5.72 18.97
N LEU A 537 -8.11 -4.74 19.42
CA LEU A 537 -8.83 -3.81 18.56
C LEU A 537 -8.33 -2.40 18.83
N GLN A 538 -8.06 -1.64 17.78
CA GLN A 538 -7.62 -0.26 17.87
C GLN A 538 -8.43 0.64 16.96
N THR A 539 -8.83 1.80 17.47
CA THR A 539 -9.56 2.82 16.72
C THR A 539 -8.69 4.05 16.55
N PHE A 540 -8.77 4.66 15.38
CA PHE A 540 -7.94 5.78 14.97
C PHE A 540 -8.77 6.85 14.29
N ASP A 541 -8.38 8.11 14.47
CA ASP A 541 -8.71 9.15 13.49
C ASP A 541 -7.48 9.48 12.64
N TYR A 542 -7.74 10.05 11.46
CA TYR A 542 -6.70 10.51 10.57
C TYR A 542 -7.16 11.68 9.71
N THR A 543 -6.19 12.50 9.32
CA THR A 543 -6.37 13.59 8.36
C THR A 543 -5.20 13.59 7.38
N LEU A 544 -5.51 13.57 6.08
CA LEU A 544 -4.56 13.74 4.99
C LEU A 544 -4.58 15.19 4.52
N SER A 545 -3.40 15.74 4.33
CA SER A 545 -3.15 17.13 3.98
C SER A 545 -2.17 17.26 2.81
N LEU A 546 -2.33 18.33 2.04
CA LEU A 546 -1.30 18.80 1.10
C LEU A 546 -0.90 20.20 1.51
N ASP A 547 0.40 20.43 1.66
CA ASP A 547 0.95 21.74 2.04
C ASP A 547 0.28 22.35 3.29
N GLY A 548 -0.06 21.49 4.26
CA GLY A 548 -0.75 21.87 5.51
C GLY A 548 -2.28 22.00 5.43
N GLU A 549 -2.87 21.92 4.24
CA GLU A 549 -4.32 22.04 4.04
C GLU A 549 -4.99 20.65 3.97
N PRO A 550 -5.94 20.31 4.87
CA PRO A 550 -6.67 19.03 4.83
C PRO A 550 -7.44 18.82 3.52
N PHE A 551 -7.47 17.57 3.03
CA PHE A 551 -8.32 17.20 1.89
C PHE A 551 -9.08 15.89 2.05
N TYR A 552 -8.72 15.06 3.02
CA TYR A 552 -9.40 13.81 3.31
C TYR A 552 -9.28 13.50 4.80
N THR A 553 -10.37 13.09 5.44
CA THR A 553 -10.38 12.81 6.88
C THR A 553 -11.28 11.63 7.17
N GLY A 554 -11.05 10.94 8.28
CA GLY A 554 -11.89 9.82 8.67
C GLY A 554 -11.50 9.18 9.98
N GLU A 555 -12.24 8.13 10.31
CA GLU A 555 -11.94 7.22 11.41
C GLU A 555 -11.84 5.80 10.89
N THR A 556 -11.05 4.96 11.55
CA THR A 556 -10.90 3.56 11.17
C THR A 556 -10.65 2.68 12.38
N MET A 557 -11.13 1.44 12.32
CA MET A 557 -10.88 0.42 13.31
C MET A 557 -10.12 -0.75 12.70
N PHE A 558 -9.02 -1.15 13.34
CA PHE A 558 -8.27 -2.35 13.02
C PHE A 558 -8.32 -3.35 14.15
N GLY A 559 -8.25 -4.63 13.80
CA GLY A 559 -8.02 -5.70 14.75
C GLY A 559 -6.81 -6.55 14.37
N TYR A 560 -6.08 -7.00 15.38
CA TYR A 560 -5.04 -8.02 15.29
C TYR A 560 -5.64 -9.31 15.82
N PHE A 561 -5.67 -10.35 15.01
CA PHE A 561 -6.40 -11.58 15.32
C PHE A 561 -5.50 -12.80 15.21
N SER A 562 -5.60 -13.70 16.18
CA SER A 562 -5.07 -15.06 16.07
C SER A 562 -5.82 -15.85 14.99
N ASP A 563 -5.25 -16.97 14.58
CA ASP A 563 -5.91 -17.91 13.65
C ASP A 563 -7.27 -18.38 14.18
N GLU A 564 -7.36 -18.66 15.48
CA GLU A 564 -8.58 -19.10 16.14
C GLU A 564 -9.67 -18.02 16.12
N ALA A 565 -9.29 -16.77 16.40
CA ALA A 565 -10.23 -15.65 16.35
C ALA A 565 -10.72 -15.39 14.90
N LEU A 566 -9.85 -15.54 13.89
CA LEU A 566 -10.24 -15.39 12.49
C LEU A 566 -11.08 -16.53 11.93
N ALA A 567 -10.93 -17.76 12.44
CA ALA A 567 -11.69 -18.91 11.95
C ALA A 567 -13.20 -18.78 12.23
N ASN A 568 -13.59 -17.99 13.22
CA ASN A 568 -14.96 -17.88 13.71
C ASN A 568 -15.71 -16.65 13.18
N GLN A 569 -15.59 -16.39 11.87
CA GLN A 569 -16.28 -15.29 11.21
C GLN A 569 -17.76 -15.63 10.95
N THR A 570 -18.65 -14.86 11.57
CA THR A 570 -20.11 -14.99 11.40
C THR A 570 -20.68 -14.00 10.38
N GLY A 571 -19.86 -13.21 9.70
CA GLY A 571 -20.35 -12.21 8.74
C GLY A 571 -21.04 -11.03 9.42
N LEU A 572 -21.64 -10.16 8.60
CA LEU A 572 -22.40 -8.99 9.08
C LEU A 572 -23.76 -9.36 9.69
N ASP A 573 -24.27 -10.55 9.36
CA ASP A 573 -25.62 -10.97 9.75
C ASP A 573 -25.63 -12.04 10.85
N ALA A 574 -24.53 -12.16 11.61
CA ALA A 574 -24.37 -13.12 12.71
C ALA A 574 -24.70 -14.57 12.30
N GLY A 575 -24.24 -14.97 11.11
CA GLY A 575 -24.42 -16.30 10.52
C GLY A 575 -25.79 -16.55 9.92
N ARG A 576 -26.72 -15.58 10.00
CA ARG A 576 -28.03 -15.72 9.35
C ARG A 576 -27.89 -15.53 7.84
N PRO A 577 -28.64 -16.29 7.02
CA PRO A 577 -28.71 -16.04 5.58
C PRO A 577 -29.18 -14.61 5.31
N ALA A 578 -28.43 -13.91 4.47
CA ALA A 578 -28.80 -12.60 3.94
C ALA A 578 -28.74 -12.70 2.41
N PRO A 579 -29.83 -13.12 1.75
CA PRO A 579 -29.87 -13.20 0.29
C PRO A 579 -29.71 -11.79 -0.31
N SER A 580 -29.15 -11.71 -1.52
CA SER A 580 -29.11 -10.46 -2.28
C SER A 580 -30.52 -10.04 -2.68
N TRP A 581 -30.73 -8.76 -2.93
CA TRP A 581 -32.06 -8.25 -3.32
C TRP A 581 -32.59 -8.92 -4.58
N LEU A 582 -31.73 -9.25 -5.54
CA LEU A 582 -32.12 -9.96 -6.75
C LEU A 582 -32.63 -11.38 -6.45
N ALA A 583 -32.02 -12.09 -5.51
CA ALA A 583 -32.47 -13.41 -5.09
C ALA A 583 -33.85 -13.36 -4.41
N GLU A 584 -34.17 -12.27 -3.71
CA GLU A 584 -35.50 -12.03 -3.13
C GLU A 584 -36.54 -11.55 -4.15
N ASN A 585 -36.09 -11.03 -5.30
CA ASN A 585 -36.93 -10.47 -6.36
C ASN A 585 -36.69 -11.17 -7.72
N PRO A 586 -36.91 -12.50 -7.82
CA PRO A 586 -36.54 -13.28 -9.01
C PRO A 586 -37.37 -12.95 -10.26
N ALA A 587 -38.45 -12.18 -10.12
CA ALA A 587 -39.29 -11.72 -11.23
C ALA A 587 -38.93 -10.31 -11.72
N ALA A 588 -37.91 -9.68 -11.13
CA ALA A 588 -37.44 -8.36 -11.57
C ALA A 588 -36.93 -8.41 -13.02
N GLU A 589 -37.19 -7.34 -13.77
CA GLU A 589 -36.65 -7.19 -15.12
C GLU A 589 -35.18 -6.78 -15.02
N VAL A 590 -34.29 -7.68 -15.46
CA VAL A 590 -32.84 -7.48 -15.39
C VAL A 590 -32.30 -7.11 -16.76
N ARG A 591 -31.48 -6.07 -16.78
CA ARG A 591 -30.69 -5.64 -17.93
C ARG A 591 -29.21 -5.76 -17.58
N THR A 592 -28.39 -6.20 -18.53
CA THR A 592 -26.98 -6.48 -18.26
C THR A 592 -26.05 -5.50 -18.98
N ILE A 593 -25.10 -4.93 -18.24
CA ILE A 593 -23.94 -4.21 -18.76
C ILE A 593 -22.78 -5.20 -18.87
N ASP A 594 -22.40 -5.55 -20.09
CA ASP A 594 -21.23 -6.42 -20.35
C ASP A 594 -19.94 -5.58 -20.36
N VAL A 595 -19.36 -5.40 -19.17
CA VAL A 595 -18.14 -4.59 -18.98
C VAL A 595 -16.94 -5.26 -19.66
N ALA A 596 -16.86 -6.59 -19.64
CA ALA A 596 -15.81 -7.35 -20.31
C ALA A 596 -15.81 -7.13 -21.83
N ALA A 597 -16.98 -7.15 -22.47
CA ALA A 597 -17.11 -6.85 -23.90
C ALA A 597 -16.74 -5.39 -24.20
N ARG A 598 -17.18 -4.43 -23.36
CA ARG A 598 -16.78 -3.01 -23.49
C ARG A 598 -15.26 -2.85 -23.44
N ARG A 599 -14.58 -3.54 -22.52
CA ARG A 599 -13.10 -3.52 -22.43
C ARG A 599 -12.40 -4.13 -23.64
N ALA A 600 -13.03 -5.06 -24.34
CA ALA A 600 -12.49 -5.65 -25.55
C ALA A 600 -12.60 -4.72 -26.78
N ASP A 601 -13.47 -3.69 -26.71
CA ASP A 601 -13.62 -2.68 -27.76
C ASP A 601 -12.64 -1.50 -27.54
N PRO A 602 -11.62 -1.32 -28.41
CA PRO A 602 -10.65 -0.24 -28.25
C PRO A 602 -11.24 1.16 -28.49
N THR A 603 -12.45 1.27 -29.02
CA THR A 603 -13.12 2.56 -29.32
C THR A 603 -13.92 3.09 -28.13
N VAL A 604 -14.19 2.26 -27.14
CA VAL A 604 -15.02 2.61 -25.98
C VAL A 604 -14.16 3.20 -24.85
N PRO A 605 -14.53 4.38 -24.30
CA PRO A 605 -13.97 4.86 -23.04
C PRO A 605 -14.35 3.91 -21.90
N LEU A 606 -13.35 3.46 -21.14
CA LEU A 606 -13.52 2.52 -20.03
C LEU A 606 -13.45 3.25 -18.70
N CYS A 607 -14.31 2.88 -17.74
CA CYS A 607 -14.27 3.40 -16.37
C CYS A 607 -13.02 2.94 -15.61
N SER A 608 -12.64 1.67 -15.81
CA SER A 608 -11.41 1.11 -15.25
C SER A 608 -10.74 0.13 -16.22
N ARG A 609 -9.41 -0.01 -16.11
CA ARG A 609 -8.57 -0.80 -17.02
C ARG A 609 -7.52 -1.62 -16.25
N ARG A 610 -6.94 -2.62 -16.93
CA ARG A 610 -5.85 -3.50 -16.45
C ARG A 610 -6.08 -3.95 -15.00
N THR A 611 -5.34 -3.38 -14.06
CA THR A 611 -5.27 -3.79 -12.65
C THR A 611 -6.50 -3.35 -11.85
N LEU A 612 -7.24 -2.32 -12.29
CA LEU A 612 -8.52 -1.87 -11.72
C LEU A 612 -9.76 -2.38 -12.46
N ALA A 613 -9.62 -3.32 -13.40
CA ALA A 613 -10.77 -4.00 -13.99
C ALA A 613 -11.38 -5.00 -12.99
N LEU A 614 -12.13 -4.48 -12.01
CA LEU A 614 -12.62 -5.23 -10.85
C LEU A 614 -14.00 -5.89 -11.04
N VAL A 615 -14.76 -5.48 -12.06
CA VAL A 615 -16.05 -6.09 -12.42
C VAL A 615 -16.06 -6.47 -13.90
N ASP A 616 -16.71 -7.59 -14.24
CA ASP A 616 -16.81 -8.08 -15.63
C ASP A 616 -18.21 -7.89 -16.22
N GLN A 617 -19.23 -7.88 -15.36
CA GLN A 617 -20.62 -7.74 -15.71
C GLN A 617 -21.34 -7.01 -14.59
N VAL A 618 -22.29 -6.14 -14.93
CA VAL A 618 -23.22 -5.54 -13.96
C VAL A 618 -24.64 -5.81 -14.42
N ASP A 619 -25.38 -6.56 -13.62
CA ASP A 619 -26.82 -6.73 -13.76
C ASP A 619 -27.54 -5.55 -13.09
N VAL A 620 -28.45 -4.93 -13.83
CA VAL A 620 -29.14 -3.70 -13.48
C VAL A 620 -30.63 -3.97 -13.42
N VAL A 621 -31.27 -3.50 -12.36
CA VAL A 621 -32.73 -3.39 -12.28
C VAL A 621 -33.09 -1.92 -12.10
N ASP A 622 -33.55 -1.31 -13.18
CA ASP A 622 -33.96 0.09 -13.21
C ASP A 622 -35.18 0.28 -12.28
N GLY A 623 -35.12 1.26 -11.38
CA GLY A 623 -36.14 1.45 -10.32
C GLY A 623 -36.19 0.34 -9.26
N GLY A 624 -35.22 -0.58 -9.25
CA GLY A 624 -35.09 -1.63 -8.24
C GLY A 624 -34.35 -1.20 -6.98
N GLY A 625 -34.04 -2.19 -6.13
CA GLY A 625 -33.24 -2.01 -4.92
C GLY A 625 -34.04 -1.49 -3.73
N LYS A 626 -33.37 -1.35 -2.57
CA LYS A 626 -34.00 -0.96 -1.29
C LYS A 626 -34.64 0.43 -1.31
N HIS A 627 -34.17 1.30 -2.20
CA HIS A 627 -34.61 2.70 -2.29
C HIS A 627 -35.44 2.99 -3.55
N GLY A 628 -35.61 2.01 -4.44
CA GLY A 628 -36.41 2.14 -5.66
C GLY A 628 -35.83 3.09 -6.72
N ALA A 629 -34.56 3.50 -6.61
CA ALA A 629 -33.91 4.38 -7.59
C ALA A 629 -32.95 3.64 -8.54
N GLY A 630 -32.75 2.34 -8.34
CA GLY A 630 -31.85 1.51 -9.14
C GLY A 630 -31.12 0.49 -8.28
N TYR A 631 -30.81 -0.65 -8.89
CA TYR A 631 -30.08 -1.74 -8.26
C TYR A 631 -29.04 -2.29 -9.21
N LEU A 632 -27.82 -2.47 -8.69
CA LEU A 632 -26.69 -3.03 -9.40
C LEU A 632 -26.26 -4.32 -8.70
N HIS A 633 -25.97 -5.35 -9.46
CA HIS A 633 -25.47 -6.64 -8.99
C HIS A 633 -24.33 -7.11 -9.86
N SER A 634 -23.31 -7.72 -9.27
CA SER A 634 -22.19 -8.33 -9.99
C SER A 634 -21.75 -9.59 -9.28
N LEU A 635 -21.50 -10.66 -10.04
CA LEU A 635 -20.91 -11.90 -9.55
C LEU A 635 -19.61 -12.16 -10.31
N ARG A 636 -18.48 -12.13 -9.60
CA ARG A 636 -17.15 -12.35 -10.19
C ARG A 636 -16.47 -13.57 -9.54
N PRO A 637 -15.96 -14.53 -10.33
CA PRO A 637 -15.06 -15.56 -9.81
C PRO A 637 -13.77 -14.96 -9.24
N ILE A 638 -13.31 -15.48 -8.10
CA ILE A 638 -11.99 -15.15 -7.54
C ILE A 638 -10.94 -15.95 -8.30
N ASP A 639 -10.01 -15.26 -8.97
CA ASP A 639 -8.81 -15.89 -9.50
C ASP A 639 -7.71 -15.86 -8.43
N PRO A 640 -7.21 -17.01 -7.93
CA PRO A 640 -6.10 -17.04 -6.99
C PRO A 640 -4.82 -16.36 -7.50
N ALA A 641 -4.70 -16.16 -8.82
CA ALA A 641 -3.59 -15.46 -9.46
C ALA A 641 -3.84 -13.94 -9.61
N ASP A 642 -4.96 -13.41 -9.13
CA ASP A 642 -5.22 -11.98 -9.09
C ASP A 642 -4.06 -11.24 -8.42
N TRP A 643 -3.61 -10.18 -9.09
CA TRP A 643 -2.37 -9.46 -8.77
C TRP A 643 -2.28 -9.02 -7.30
N PHE A 644 -3.42 -8.62 -6.71
CA PHE A 644 -3.47 -8.10 -5.35
C PHE A 644 -3.15 -9.18 -4.31
N PHE A 645 -3.36 -10.47 -4.55
CA PHE A 645 -2.97 -11.52 -3.57
C PHE A 645 -1.45 -11.63 -3.43
N ALA A 646 -0.69 -11.28 -4.47
CA ALA A 646 0.76 -11.22 -4.42
C ALA A 646 1.30 -9.91 -3.80
N ARG A 647 0.43 -8.97 -3.46
CA ARG A 647 0.77 -7.63 -2.96
C ARG A 647 0.20 -7.34 -1.58
N HIS A 648 -1.01 -7.79 -1.32
CA HIS A 648 -1.75 -7.54 -0.11
C HIS A 648 -1.38 -8.59 0.95
N PHE A 649 -0.61 -8.12 1.93
CA PHE A 649 0.00 -8.85 3.05
C PHE A 649 0.80 -10.11 2.65
N HIS A 650 2.12 -9.98 2.61
CA HIS A 650 3.01 -11.10 2.37
C HIS A 650 2.79 -12.24 3.39
N LEU A 651 2.55 -13.47 2.89
CA LEU A 651 2.21 -14.68 3.66
C LEU A 651 0.80 -14.71 4.28
N ASP A 652 -0.04 -13.70 4.04
CA ASP A 652 -1.43 -13.62 4.51
C ASP A 652 -2.37 -13.10 3.40
N PRO A 653 -2.47 -13.80 2.25
CA PRO A 653 -3.14 -13.29 1.07
C PRO A 653 -4.65 -13.16 1.30
N VAL A 654 -5.16 -11.96 1.10
CA VAL A 654 -6.58 -11.60 1.24
C VAL A 654 -6.89 -10.46 0.27
N ILE A 655 -8.13 -10.31 -0.20
CA ILE A 655 -8.51 -9.13 -1.01
C ILE A 655 -8.48 -7.87 -0.12
N PRO A 656 -7.86 -6.75 -0.57
CA PRO A 656 -7.98 -5.47 0.12
C PRO A 656 -9.43 -5.01 0.23
N GLY A 657 -9.86 -4.60 1.43
CA GLY A 657 -11.22 -4.07 1.64
C GLY A 657 -11.50 -2.83 0.77
N SER A 658 -10.49 -1.97 0.60
CA SER A 658 -10.50 -0.80 -0.28
C SER A 658 -10.83 -1.15 -1.74
N LEU A 659 -10.32 -2.26 -2.28
CA LEU A 659 -10.69 -2.74 -3.62
C LEU A 659 -12.11 -3.30 -3.68
N GLY A 660 -12.64 -3.79 -2.56
CA GLY A 660 -14.07 -4.11 -2.44
C GLY A 660 -14.95 -2.87 -2.59
N VAL A 661 -14.57 -1.76 -1.95
CA VAL A 661 -15.25 -0.46 -2.12
C VAL A 661 -15.08 0.07 -3.56
N GLU A 662 -13.88 -0.01 -4.12
CA GLU A 662 -13.61 0.39 -5.51
C GLU A 662 -14.40 -0.43 -6.53
N SER A 663 -14.71 -1.69 -6.24
CA SER A 663 -15.57 -2.52 -7.09
C SER A 663 -17.00 -1.99 -7.14
N VAL A 664 -17.52 -1.45 -6.02
CA VAL A 664 -18.82 -0.77 -5.97
C VAL A 664 -18.77 0.52 -6.79
N ILE A 665 -17.71 1.32 -6.64
CA ILE A 665 -17.49 2.54 -7.44
C ILE A 665 -17.48 2.21 -8.92
N HIS A 666 -16.71 1.20 -9.34
CA HIS A 666 -16.60 0.77 -10.73
C HIS A 666 -17.97 0.35 -11.30
N ALA A 667 -18.78 -0.40 -10.55
CA ALA A 667 -20.15 -0.75 -10.98
C ALA A 667 -21.06 0.49 -11.13
N VAL A 668 -20.99 1.45 -10.21
CA VAL A 668 -21.76 2.70 -10.28
C VAL A 668 -21.31 3.57 -11.46
N GLN A 669 -20.01 3.64 -11.74
CA GLN A 669 -19.46 4.37 -12.89
C GLN A 669 -19.96 3.78 -14.21
N GLU A 670 -19.91 2.45 -14.37
CA GLU A 670 -20.44 1.78 -15.57
C GLU A 670 -21.94 2.05 -15.73
N TRP A 671 -22.71 1.96 -14.64
CA TRP A 671 -24.14 2.28 -14.66
C TRP A 671 -24.44 3.74 -15.01
N LEU A 672 -23.67 4.71 -14.49
CA LEU A 672 -23.85 6.13 -14.83
C LEU A 672 -23.68 6.40 -16.32
N LEU A 673 -22.70 5.76 -16.97
CA LEU A 673 -22.51 5.90 -18.42
C LEU A 673 -23.61 5.20 -19.21
N ASP A 674 -23.93 3.97 -18.81
CA ASP A 674 -24.95 3.13 -19.46
C ASP A 674 -26.35 3.75 -19.38
N ALA A 675 -26.72 4.36 -18.25
CA ALA A 675 -27.96 5.09 -18.07
C ALA A 675 -27.97 6.47 -18.80
N GLY A 676 -26.91 6.79 -19.56
CA GLY A 676 -26.85 7.96 -20.44
C GLY A 676 -26.55 9.27 -19.73
N HIS A 677 -26.05 9.25 -18.48
CA HIS A 677 -25.81 10.49 -17.73
C HIS A 677 -24.66 11.35 -18.28
N ALA A 678 -23.82 10.78 -19.16
CA ALA A 678 -22.76 11.50 -19.86
C ALA A 678 -23.17 12.08 -21.23
N ALA A 679 -24.41 11.83 -21.71
CA ALA A 679 -24.78 12.09 -23.11
C ALA A 679 -24.62 13.55 -23.57
N ASP A 680 -24.83 14.50 -22.66
CA ASP A 680 -24.74 15.93 -22.93
C ASP A 680 -23.40 16.56 -22.49
N MET A 681 -22.43 15.73 -22.07
CA MET A 681 -21.13 16.19 -21.56
C MET A 681 -20.07 16.19 -22.67
N ALA A 682 -19.28 17.26 -22.76
CA ALA A 682 -18.21 17.39 -23.73
C ALA A 682 -16.91 16.68 -23.33
N ASP A 683 -16.59 16.65 -22.03
CA ASP A 683 -15.44 15.93 -21.45
C ASP A 683 -15.85 15.29 -20.11
N PRO A 684 -16.58 14.16 -20.14
CA PRO A 684 -17.08 13.50 -18.93
C PRO A 684 -15.94 12.88 -18.12
N VAL A 685 -15.92 13.15 -16.82
CA VAL A 685 -14.92 12.63 -15.86
C VAL A 685 -15.56 12.22 -14.56
N PHE A 686 -14.97 11.23 -13.90
CA PHE A 686 -15.41 10.80 -12.57
C PHE A 686 -14.61 11.45 -11.45
N ARG A 687 -15.29 11.68 -10.33
CA ARG A 687 -14.71 12.18 -9.07
C ARG A 687 -15.36 11.49 -7.88
N ILE A 688 -14.66 11.51 -6.76
CA ILE A 688 -15.30 11.32 -5.46
C ILE A 688 -15.75 12.71 -4.98
N PRO A 689 -17.04 12.92 -4.72
CA PRO A 689 -17.56 14.22 -4.33
C PRO A 689 -17.03 14.62 -2.96
N ALA A 690 -16.84 15.92 -2.78
CA ALA A 690 -16.49 16.49 -1.48
C ALA A 690 -17.72 16.53 -0.55
N ASP A 691 -17.47 16.58 0.75
CA ASP A 691 -18.45 16.84 1.82
C ASP A 691 -19.57 15.78 1.96
N ILE A 692 -19.40 14.60 1.35
CA ILE A 692 -20.29 13.46 1.55
C ILE A 692 -19.53 12.38 2.34
N PRO A 693 -19.80 12.22 3.65
CA PRO A 693 -19.22 11.14 4.43
C PRO A 693 -19.79 9.80 3.97
N PHE A 694 -18.92 8.80 3.83
CA PHE A 694 -19.32 7.41 3.67
C PHE A 694 -18.76 6.56 4.80
N SER A 695 -19.37 5.40 5.02
CA SER A 695 -18.89 4.44 6.02
C SER A 695 -18.79 3.04 5.43
N TRP A 696 -17.89 2.24 5.98
CA TRP A 696 -17.76 0.83 5.62
C TRP A 696 -17.63 -0.05 6.85
N ARG A 697 -18.05 -1.31 6.72
CA ARG A 697 -17.94 -2.34 7.76
C ARG A 697 -17.45 -3.64 7.14
N TYR A 698 -16.51 -4.29 7.81
CA TYR A 698 -15.99 -5.60 7.42
C TYR A 698 -16.16 -6.60 8.57
N ARG A 699 -16.84 -7.72 8.30
CA ARG A 699 -17.01 -8.85 9.23
C ARG A 699 -16.65 -10.18 8.57
N GLY A 700 -15.58 -10.15 7.80
CA GLY A 700 -15.00 -11.32 7.18
C GLY A 700 -13.91 -10.95 6.20
N GLN A 701 -13.45 -11.94 5.46
CA GLN A 701 -12.37 -11.78 4.50
C GLN A 701 -12.62 -12.62 3.24
N PHE A 702 -12.09 -12.15 2.12
CA PHE A 702 -12.02 -12.89 0.87
C PHE A 702 -10.64 -13.51 0.70
N LEU A 703 -10.59 -14.83 0.73
CA LEU A 703 -9.41 -15.64 0.48
C LEU A 703 -9.34 -16.08 -0.99
N PRO A 704 -8.14 -16.45 -1.49
CA PRO A 704 -7.99 -17.02 -2.83
C PRO A 704 -8.89 -18.24 -3.10
N THR A 705 -9.33 -18.94 -2.05
CA THR A 705 -10.14 -20.16 -2.13
C THR A 705 -11.64 -19.94 -2.00
N ASP A 706 -12.11 -18.70 -1.76
CA ASP A 706 -13.53 -18.43 -1.50
C ASP A 706 -14.41 -18.48 -2.77
N GLY A 707 -13.81 -18.66 -3.96
CA GLY A 707 -14.51 -18.99 -5.19
C GLY A 707 -15.15 -17.80 -5.91
N THR A 708 -15.99 -17.00 -5.26
CA THR A 708 -16.67 -15.84 -5.88
C THR A 708 -16.80 -14.65 -4.94
N VAL A 709 -16.81 -13.47 -5.54
CA VAL A 709 -17.28 -12.22 -4.92
C VAL A 709 -18.63 -11.88 -5.55
N GLU A 710 -19.68 -11.86 -4.73
CA GLU A 710 -20.96 -11.27 -5.10
C GLU A 710 -21.01 -9.85 -4.53
N LEU A 711 -21.44 -8.89 -5.33
CA LEU A 711 -21.55 -7.48 -5.00
C LEU A 711 -22.95 -6.99 -5.34
N GLU A 712 -23.52 -6.16 -4.48
CA GLU A 712 -24.69 -5.37 -4.82
C GLU A 712 -24.51 -3.89 -4.45
N ALA A 713 -25.17 -3.00 -5.19
CA ALA A 713 -25.29 -1.59 -4.86
C ALA A 713 -26.76 -1.15 -5.04
N HIS A 714 -27.31 -0.52 -4.01
CA HIS A 714 -28.62 0.11 -4.05
C HIS A 714 -28.46 1.60 -4.29
N VAL A 715 -28.94 2.09 -5.41
CA VAL A 715 -28.96 3.52 -5.69
C VAL A 715 -29.94 4.17 -4.72
N LYS A 716 -29.43 5.05 -3.87
CA LYS A 716 -30.20 5.75 -2.83
C LYS A 716 -30.70 7.10 -3.32
N ALA A 717 -29.84 7.84 -4.01
CA ALA A 717 -30.17 9.13 -4.57
C ALA A 717 -29.32 9.44 -5.81
N LEU A 718 -29.90 10.26 -6.70
CA LEU A 718 -29.24 10.89 -7.83
C LEU A 718 -29.44 12.40 -7.70
N HIS A 719 -28.36 13.13 -7.43
CA HIS A 719 -28.38 14.59 -7.37
C HIS A 719 -27.89 15.14 -8.70
N ARG A 720 -28.75 15.89 -9.40
CA ARG A 720 -28.39 16.54 -10.68
C ARG A 720 -27.99 17.99 -10.40
N GLY A 721 -26.73 18.32 -10.70
CA GLY A 721 -26.22 19.67 -10.69
C GLY A 721 -26.19 20.29 -12.09
N PRO A 722 -25.80 21.56 -12.23
CA PRO A 722 -25.70 22.24 -13.52
C PRO A 722 -24.70 21.60 -14.49
N HIS A 723 -23.67 20.94 -13.96
CA HIS A 723 -22.52 20.43 -14.73
C HIS A 723 -22.19 18.96 -14.45
N GLY A 724 -23.10 18.24 -13.78
CA GLY A 724 -22.82 16.86 -13.36
C GLY A 724 -23.97 16.17 -12.63
N VAL A 725 -23.75 14.91 -12.32
CA VAL A 725 -24.63 14.07 -11.52
C VAL A 725 -23.83 13.37 -10.42
N THR A 726 -24.39 13.33 -9.21
CA THR A 726 -23.84 12.55 -8.10
C THR A 726 -24.79 11.41 -7.78
N ALA A 727 -24.31 10.17 -7.85
CA ALA A 727 -25.02 9.01 -7.36
C ALA A 727 -24.54 8.68 -5.94
N VAL A 728 -25.48 8.47 -5.02
CA VAL A 728 -25.21 7.98 -3.66
C VAL A 728 -25.80 6.58 -3.56
N VAL A 729 -25.01 5.62 -3.08
CA VAL A 729 -25.37 4.20 -3.02
C VAL A 729 -25.03 3.57 -1.67
N ASP A 730 -25.81 2.56 -1.30
CA ASP A 730 -25.44 1.61 -0.24
C ASP A 730 -25.01 0.29 -0.90
N GLY A 731 -23.83 -0.23 -0.54
CA GLY A 731 -23.24 -1.43 -1.11
C GLY A 731 -23.14 -2.59 -0.13
N SER A 732 -23.10 -3.82 -0.63
CA SER A 732 -22.80 -5.01 0.16
C SER A 732 -22.04 -6.03 -0.69
N LEU A 733 -21.16 -6.81 -0.04
CA LEU A 733 -20.43 -7.89 -0.71
C LEU A 733 -20.50 -9.19 0.09
N TRP A 734 -20.55 -10.31 -0.63
CA TRP A 734 -20.60 -11.66 -0.11
C TRP A 734 -19.47 -12.51 -0.68
N LYS A 735 -18.96 -13.38 0.18
CA LYS A 735 -18.43 -14.68 -0.26
C LYS A 735 -19.56 -15.70 -0.23
N PRO A 736 -19.42 -16.90 -0.84
CA PRO A 736 -20.51 -17.86 -0.90
C PRO A 736 -21.22 -18.08 0.45
N GLY A 737 -22.50 -17.69 0.52
CA GLY A 737 -23.36 -17.87 1.68
C GLY A 737 -23.13 -16.91 2.85
N LEU A 738 -22.23 -15.91 2.76
CA LEU A 738 -21.92 -15.02 3.87
C LEU A 738 -21.67 -13.57 3.43
N ARG A 739 -22.53 -12.65 3.86
CA ARG A 739 -22.33 -11.20 3.68
C ARG A 739 -21.23 -10.73 4.62
N ILE A 740 -20.19 -10.13 4.08
CA ILE A 740 -19.01 -9.76 4.88
C ILE A 740 -18.68 -8.27 4.80
N TYR A 741 -19.01 -7.60 3.71
CA TYR A 741 -18.78 -6.15 3.56
C TYR A 741 -20.10 -5.40 3.43
N GLU A 742 -20.13 -4.20 3.98
CA GLU A 742 -21.18 -3.23 3.77
C GLU A 742 -20.56 -1.84 3.64
N VAL A 743 -21.11 -1.05 2.74
CA VAL A 743 -20.73 0.34 2.50
C VAL A 743 -22.01 1.16 2.51
N THR A 744 -22.04 2.27 3.24
CA THR A 744 -23.21 3.15 3.34
C THR A 744 -22.84 4.55 2.89
N ASP A 745 -23.74 5.19 2.13
CA ASP A 745 -23.59 6.55 1.61
C ASP A 745 -22.32 6.76 0.74
N LEU A 746 -21.89 5.72 0.01
CA LEU A 746 -20.81 5.85 -0.97
C LEU A 746 -21.30 6.70 -2.14
N ALA A 747 -20.55 7.74 -2.47
CA ALA A 747 -20.92 8.67 -3.53
C ALA A 747 -19.91 8.66 -4.69
N VAL A 748 -20.45 8.72 -5.91
CA VAL A 748 -19.68 8.82 -7.17
C VAL A 748 -20.24 9.99 -7.96
N GLU A 749 -19.36 10.88 -8.39
CA GLU A 749 -19.71 12.07 -9.15
C GLU A 749 -19.23 11.92 -10.60
N LEU A 750 -20.11 12.21 -11.56
CA LEU A 750 -19.80 12.32 -12.98
C LEU A 750 -20.05 13.78 -13.41
N VAL A 751 -19.02 14.45 -13.92
CA VAL A 751 -19.06 15.87 -14.29
C VAL A 751 -18.47 16.11 -15.67
N ASP A 752 -18.84 17.21 -16.31
CA ASP A 752 -18.17 17.69 -17.52
C ASP A 752 -17.02 18.63 -17.15
N ARG A 753 -15.77 18.22 -17.41
CA ARG A 753 -14.57 19.02 -17.11
C ARG A 753 -14.55 20.35 -17.89
N ARG A 754 -15.21 20.42 -19.05
CA ARG A 754 -15.20 21.62 -19.91
C ARG A 754 -16.28 22.65 -19.56
N ALA A 755 -17.17 22.32 -18.62
CA ALA A 755 -18.35 23.12 -18.33
C ALA A 755 -18.09 24.34 -17.44
#